data_AF-A0A3M2EZZ9-F1
#
_entry.id   AF-A0A3M2EZZ9-F1
#
_cell.length_a   1.000
_cell.length_b   1.000
_cell.length_c   1.000
_cell.angle_alpha   90.00
_cell.angle_beta   90.00
_cell.angle_gamma   90.00
#
_symmetry.space_group_name_H-M   'P 1'
#
loop_
_entity.id
_entity.type
_entity.pdbx_description
1 polymer ?
#
loop_
_entity_poly.entity_id
_entity_poly.type
_entity_poly.pdbx_seq_one_letter_code
_entity_poly.pdbx_strand_id
1 'polypeptide(L)'
;MRRRSVVIFLVVLLLGIGFALWKMRRGEESDIREVTLDRIEQAAFLYFWENADPRTGLILDNQNNFLASDLSYSPSSVAAVGFGLSAIVVGVERGWVSRADAKDRVLTTLKTFRDKCENVHGFYYHFLDPKTAKRTWHSELSSVDSVLFLAGALTAGSYFGGEVESLAKKLYERVEWPWMLNGGKTFAMGWKPEGGFLSTRWEHYDESSLLYILAIGSPTHPIPAESWKAVRREIGEYKGHVCLVSGPLFTHQYSHLWIDFRGITDGFADYWKSSIEATKANRQFCLDNASSYKTYAAGLWGLTACDAPSGYRAYGAPPGRAVHDGTVAPTGPIGSYQFTPDLSWEAIQAFLRVDGLWGRYGFADAVNLDVVNVQGKPWISTNAIGIDKGAEILSIENGRTELIWKLFSSRAEVKRGLERAGFRQGTMAMKPTVSEAPTVFRTKADRPTTTIPRAEKSPSIDGNPADQAWAKVSPLFLDEVTRERGAVSGPKDLSSSFRFLWDEKALYVLAEITDNEIVTEHAGKDIYQDDLIEIYIDPQNNLLDWGNSRDFQIGFAPIGERGEAWAWFQNRSGREAEIEYVVLKKQGGYTVEAAIPWTFLETVPERGKRIGFSFAVHDKDTDETPDAKFNWFFLDPGIYLGIGLLGG
;
A
#
# COMPACT_ATOMS: atom_id res chain seq x y z
N MET A 1 54.38 1.32 53.07
CA MET A 1 54.06 2.39 52.08
C MET A 1 53.61 1.88 50.69
N ARG A 2 53.79 0.61 50.30
CA ARG A 2 53.48 0.12 48.93
C ARG A 2 52.07 -0.45 48.66
N ARG A 3 51.19 -0.60 49.66
CA ARG A 3 49.81 -1.14 49.46
C ARG A 3 48.72 -0.08 49.25
N ARG A 4 48.92 1.18 49.65
CA ARG A 4 47.91 2.25 49.48
C ARG A 4 47.94 2.89 48.08
N SER A 5 49.07 2.87 47.38
CA SER A 5 49.20 3.45 46.03
C SER A 5 48.60 2.59 44.92
N VAL A 6 48.51 1.26 45.11
CA VAL A 6 47.94 0.35 44.09
C VAL A 6 46.40 0.37 44.10
N VAL A 7 45.77 0.59 45.26
CA VAL A 7 44.30 0.68 45.38
C VAL A 7 43.77 2.00 44.81
N ILE A 8 44.51 3.10 44.94
CA ILE A 8 44.12 4.41 44.35
C ILE A 8 44.29 4.38 42.82
N PHE A 9 45.30 3.69 42.29
CA PHE A 9 45.52 3.57 40.85
C PHE A 9 44.45 2.71 40.16
N LEU A 10 43.94 1.66 40.81
CA LEU A 10 42.86 0.81 40.30
C LEU A 10 41.48 1.50 40.31
N VAL A 11 41.19 2.34 41.30
CA VAL A 11 39.93 3.11 41.36
C VAL A 11 39.89 4.25 40.33
N VAL A 12 41.03 4.89 40.05
CA VAL A 12 41.14 5.92 39.00
C VAL A 12 41.05 5.31 37.59
N LEU A 13 41.59 4.10 37.37
CA LEU A 13 41.44 3.38 36.10
C LEU A 13 40.00 2.92 35.85
N LEU A 14 39.29 2.45 36.88
CA LEU A 14 37.89 2.02 36.78
C LEU A 14 36.90 3.19 36.58
N LEU A 15 37.17 4.35 37.19
CA LEU A 15 36.41 5.58 36.93
C LEU A 15 36.72 6.18 35.56
N GLY A 16 37.96 6.06 35.07
CA GLY A 16 38.36 6.48 33.72
C GLY A 16 37.76 5.61 32.62
N ILE A 17 37.68 4.29 32.82
CA ILE A 17 37.01 3.36 31.90
C ILE A 17 35.49 3.53 31.97
N GLY A 18 34.91 3.78 33.15
CA GLY A 18 33.50 4.10 33.31
C GLY A 18 33.11 5.42 32.63
N PHE A 19 33.96 6.45 32.71
CA PHE A 19 33.74 7.74 32.04
C PHE A 19 34.00 7.69 30.53
N ALA A 20 34.96 6.89 30.08
CA ALA A 20 35.22 6.64 28.66
C ALA A 20 34.11 5.77 28.03
N LEU A 21 33.62 4.74 28.72
CA LEU A 21 32.45 3.96 28.28
C LEU A 21 31.16 4.79 28.35
N TRP A 22 31.06 5.75 29.27
CA TRP A 22 29.95 6.70 29.35
C TRP A 22 29.99 7.77 28.25
N LYS A 23 31.18 8.24 27.84
CA LYS A 23 31.38 9.11 26.66
C LYS A 23 31.20 8.37 25.33
N MET A 24 31.73 7.14 25.21
CA MET A 24 31.54 6.28 24.03
C MET A 24 30.06 5.90 23.83
N ARG A 25 29.31 5.62 24.92
CA ARG A 25 27.86 5.30 24.82
C ARG A 25 26.91 6.46 24.52
N ARG A 26 27.35 7.73 24.56
CA ARG A 26 26.42 8.87 24.36
C ARG A 26 26.90 9.91 23.35
N GLY A 27 28.18 9.93 22.99
CA GLY A 27 28.73 10.82 21.94
C GLY A 27 28.99 10.12 20.61
N GLU A 28 29.43 8.86 20.60
CA GLU A 28 29.70 8.15 19.33
C GLU A 28 28.41 7.70 18.63
N GLU A 29 27.37 7.35 19.38
CA GLU A 29 26.11 6.90 18.79
C GLU A 29 25.36 8.03 18.07
N SER A 30 25.37 9.25 18.62
CA SER A 30 24.82 10.43 17.93
C SER A 30 25.62 10.77 16.68
N ASP A 31 26.95 10.67 16.74
CA ASP A 31 27.81 10.94 15.59
C ASP A 31 27.64 9.88 14.48
N ILE A 32 27.54 8.60 14.84
CA ILE A 32 27.26 7.51 13.89
C ILE A 32 25.89 7.68 13.26
N ARG A 33 24.86 8.03 14.05
CA ARG A 33 23.51 8.28 13.55
C ARG A 33 23.52 9.42 12.55
N GLU A 34 24.08 10.57 12.89
CA GLU A 34 24.14 11.71 11.99
C GLU A 34 24.89 11.41 10.68
N VAL A 35 26.04 10.73 10.74
CA VAL A 35 26.79 10.33 9.54
C VAL A 35 26.01 9.31 8.70
N THR A 36 25.29 8.39 9.33
CA THR A 36 24.50 7.38 8.61
C THR A 36 23.30 8.02 7.92
N LEU A 37 22.60 8.93 8.61
CA LEU A 37 21.49 9.68 8.04
C LEU A 37 21.95 10.53 6.85
N ASP A 38 23.07 11.26 7.00
CA ASP A 38 23.64 12.04 5.90
C ASP A 38 23.96 11.16 4.68
N ARG A 39 24.51 9.96 4.90
CA ARG A 39 24.79 9.00 3.82
C ARG A 39 23.52 8.46 3.16
N ILE A 40 22.45 8.21 3.92
CA ILE A 40 21.15 7.80 3.38
C ILE A 40 20.59 8.91 2.49
N GLU A 41 20.52 10.13 3.01
CA GLU A 41 19.98 11.27 2.27
C GLU A 41 20.84 11.59 1.04
N GLN A 42 22.17 11.55 1.15
CA GLN A 42 23.07 11.78 0.02
C GLN A 42 22.90 10.72 -1.08
N ALA A 43 22.81 9.45 -0.72
CA ALA A 43 22.62 8.37 -1.69
C ALA A 43 21.24 8.48 -2.36
N ALA A 44 20.18 8.74 -1.59
CA ALA A 44 18.86 9.01 -2.15
C ALA A 44 18.84 10.27 -3.02
N PHE A 45 19.59 11.32 -2.68
CA PHE A 45 19.70 12.53 -3.48
C PHE A 45 20.30 12.28 -4.87
N LEU A 46 21.26 11.35 -4.98
CA LEU A 46 21.81 10.95 -6.27
C LEU A 46 20.72 10.43 -7.23
N TYR A 47 19.63 9.84 -6.71
CA TYR A 47 18.49 9.43 -7.53
C TYR A 47 17.94 10.62 -8.34
N PHE A 48 17.64 11.73 -7.65
CA PHE A 48 17.06 12.93 -8.27
C PHE A 48 18.06 13.69 -9.13
N TRP A 49 19.35 13.58 -8.81
CA TRP A 49 20.39 14.28 -9.55
C TRP A 49 20.72 13.59 -10.88
N GLU A 50 20.85 12.25 -10.85
CA GLU A 50 21.31 11.42 -11.98
C GLU A 50 20.19 10.88 -12.87
N ASN A 51 18.98 10.70 -12.34
CA ASN A 51 17.82 10.20 -13.11
C ASN A 51 16.95 11.34 -13.66
N ALA A 52 17.53 12.53 -13.84
CA ALA A 52 16.86 13.66 -14.46
C ALA A 52 17.42 13.92 -15.87
N ASP A 53 16.55 14.11 -16.87
CA ASP A 53 17.02 14.58 -18.18
C ASP A 53 17.51 16.04 -18.03
N PRO A 54 18.78 16.35 -18.40
CA PRO A 54 19.35 17.67 -18.13
C PRO A 54 18.70 18.81 -18.95
N ARG A 55 17.92 18.50 -19.99
CA ARG A 55 17.29 19.49 -20.88
C ARG A 55 15.86 19.80 -20.47
N THR A 56 15.19 18.85 -19.82
CA THR A 56 13.80 19.01 -19.35
C THR A 56 13.73 19.18 -17.84
N GLY A 57 14.68 18.61 -17.10
CA GLY A 57 14.65 18.52 -15.64
C GLY A 57 13.59 17.54 -15.12
N LEU A 58 13.01 16.70 -15.99
CA LEU A 58 12.08 15.63 -15.64
C LEU A 58 12.83 14.44 -15.06
N ILE A 59 12.28 13.87 -13.98
CA ILE A 59 12.90 12.82 -13.16
C ILE A 59 12.15 11.51 -13.37
N LEU A 60 12.89 10.42 -13.59
CA LEU A 60 12.31 9.08 -13.72
C LEU A 60 11.45 8.68 -12.52
N ASP A 61 10.41 7.91 -12.78
CA ASP A 61 9.55 7.29 -11.76
C ASP A 61 10.33 6.29 -10.90
N ASN A 62 11.02 5.38 -11.58
CA ASN A 62 11.90 4.39 -10.96
C ASN A 62 13.18 4.15 -11.78
N GLN A 63 14.21 3.63 -11.14
CA GLN A 63 15.46 3.22 -11.76
C GLN A 63 16.01 1.96 -11.11
N ASN A 64 16.73 1.14 -11.86
CA ASN A 64 17.52 0.06 -11.28
C ASN A 64 18.56 0.62 -10.29
N ASN A 65 18.48 0.20 -9.03
CA ASN A 65 19.32 0.70 -7.94
C ASN A 65 20.78 0.19 -8.00
N PHE A 66 21.09 -0.75 -8.88
CA PHE A 66 22.40 -1.39 -8.97
C PHE A 66 23.13 -1.13 -10.28
N LEU A 67 22.50 -0.38 -11.19
CA LEU A 67 23.05 -0.02 -12.50
C LEU A 67 23.23 1.51 -12.62
N ALA A 68 23.92 1.93 -13.68
CA ALA A 68 24.00 3.35 -14.02
C ALA A 68 22.63 3.87 -14.49
N SER A 69 22.39 5.16 -14.30
CA SER A 69 21.19 5.84 -14.79
C SER A 69 21.00 5.63 -16.31
N ASP A 70 19.81 5.17 -16.67
CA ASP A 70 19.30 5.05 -18.04
C ASP A 70 17.91 5.71 -18.12
N LEU A 71 17.82 6.81 -18.86
CA LEU A 71 16.57 7.57 -19.07
C LEU A 71 15.53 6.85 -19.92
N SER A 72 15.82 5.64 -20.40
CA SER A 72 14.84 4.76 -21.07
C SER A 72 14.26 3.68 -20.15
N TYR A 73 14.73 3.58 -18.90
CA TYR A 73 14.31 2.55 -17.95
C TYR A 73 12.83 2.64 -17.57
N SER A 74 12.35 3.86 -17.33
CA SER A 74 10.98 4.14 -16.92
C SER A 74 10.54 5.51 -17.47
N PRO A 75 9.23 5.85 -17.45
CA PRO A 75 8.78 7.21 -17.70
C PRO A 75 9.21 8.14 -16.55
N SER A 76 9.03 9.45 -16.75
CA SER A 76 9.09 10.42 -15.66
C SER A 76 7.77 10.44 -14.88
N SER A 77 7.85 10.47 -13.55
CA SER A 77 6.70 10.72 -12.67
C SER A 77 6.65 12.19 -12.26
N VAL A 78 5.47 12.81 -12.36
CA VAL A 78 5.27 14.20 -11.92
C VAL A 78 5.40 14.33 -10.40
N ALA A 79 4.92 13.34 -9.64
CA ALA A 79 5.17 13.28 -8.20
C ALA A 79 6.67 13.23 -7.88
N ALA A 80 7.43 12.34 -8.53
CA ALA A 80 8.88 12.22 -8.32
C ALA A 80 9.63 13.53 -8.61
N VAL A 81 9.19 14.30 -9.60
CA VAL A 81 9.72 15.66 -9.85
C VAL A 81 9.46 16.58 -8.66
N GLY A 82 8.26 16.56 -8.07
CA GLY A 82 7.92 17.36 -6.89
C GLY A 82 8.80 17.07 -5.68
N PHE A 83 8.98 15.79 -5.37
CA PHE A 83 9.93 15.35 -4.35
C PHE A 83 11.36 15.81 -4.68
N GLY A 84 11.81 15.62 -5.92
CA GLY A 84 13.15 16.00 -6.37
C GLY A 84 13.43 17.49 -6.28
N LEU A 85 12.45 18.36 -6.58
CA LEU A 85 12.60 19.81 -6.43
C LEU A 85 12.85 20.22 -4.97
N SER A 86 12.22 19.52 -4.01
CA SER A 86 12.47 19.72 -2.58
C SER A 86 13.83 19.12 -2.17
N ALA A 87 14.15 17.92 -2.65
CA ALA A 87 15.43 17.25 -2.39
C ALA A 87 16.64 18.05 -2.93
N ILE A 88 16.48 18.78 -4.03
CA ILE A 88 17.51 19.70 -4.54
C ILE A 88 17.82 20.82 -3.55
N VAL A 89 16.82 21.33 -2.83
CA VAL A 89 17.05 22.32 -1.77
C VAL A 89 17.87 21.70 -0.63
N VAL A 90 17.54 20.48 -0.22
CA VAL A 90 18.32 19.72 0.78
C VAL A 90 19.76 19.52 0.30
N GLY A 91 19.97 19.12 -0.94
CA GLY A 91 21.31 18.90 -1.50
C GLY A 91 22.19 20.14 -1.54
N VAL A 92 21.60 21.34 -1.64
CA VAL A 92 22.35 22.60 -1.51
C VAL A 92 22.73 22.85 -0.05
N GLU A 93 21.78 22.74 0.89
CA GLU A 93 22.04 22.98 2.32
C GLU A 93 23.05 21.98 2.91
N ARG A 94 23.05 20.75 2.39
CA ARG A 94 24.01 19.69 2.74
C ARG A 94 25.33 19.78 1.98
N GLY A 95 25.45 20.68 1.00
CA GLY A 95 26.68 20.92 0.25
C GLY A 95 27.04 19.83 -0.78
N TRP A 96 26.07 18.99 -1.19
CA TRP A 96 26.28 17.96 -2.22
C TRP A 96 26.29 18.52 -3.64
N VAL A 97 25.61 19.65 -3.86
CA VAL A 97 25.59 20.40 -5.12
C VAL A 97 25.71 21.89 -4.88
N SER A 98 26.24 22.62 -5.85
CA SER A 98 26.32 24.08 -5.75
C SER A 98 24.92 24.70 -5.86
N ARG A 99 24.71 25.82 -5.16
CA ARG A 99 23.46 26.60 -5.26
C ARG A 99 23.17 27.05 -6.70
N ALA A 100 24.21 27.31 -7.49
CA ALA A 100 24.07 27.74 -8.89
C ALA A 100 23.55 26.59 -9.77
N ASP A 101 24.21 25.43 -9.74
CA ASP A 101 23.79 24.27 -10.53
C ASP A 101 22.39 23.79 -10.15
N ALA A 102 22.09 23.81 -8.85
CA ALA A 102 20.78 23.48 -8.32
C ALA A 102 19.70 24.46 -8.84
N LYS A 103 19.97 25.76 -8.82
CA LYS A 103 19.05 26.78 -9.33
C LYS A 103 18.81 26.61 -10.84
N ASP A 104 19.85 26.31 -11.61
CA ASP A 104 19.74 26.10 -13.06
C ASP A 104 18.93 24.85 -13.39
N ARG A 105 19.12 23.76 -12.62
CA ARG A 105 18.28 22.55 -12.72
C ARG A 105 16.81 22.87 -12.45
N VAL A 106 16.53 23.53 -11.34
CA VAL A 106 15.16 23.91 -10.94
C VAL A 106 14.51 24.82 -11.99
N LEU A 107 15.22 25.85 -12.48
CA LEU A 107 14.70 26.74 -13.53
C LEU A 107 14.38 25.98 -14.81
N THR A 108 15.24 25.04 -15.21
CA THR A 108 15.01 24.19 -16.37
C THR A 108 13.73 23.37 -16.20
N THR A 109 13.56 22.71 -15.04
CA THR A 109 12.34 21.95 -14.72
C THR A 109 11.09 22.83 -14.77
N LEU A 110 11.08 23.98 -14.06
CA LEU A 110 9.89 24.83 -14.00
C LEU A 110 9.54 25.45 -15.38
N LYS A 111 10.54 25.79 -16.20
CA LYS A 111 10.31 26.25 -17.58
C LYS A 111 9.72 25.13 -18.45
N THR A 112 10.17 23.89 -18.28
CA THR A 112 9.58 22.73 -18.96
C THR A 112 8.11 22.52 -18.55
N PHE A 113 7.76 22.63 -17.28
CA PHE A 113 6.36 22.54 -16.84
C PHE A 113 5.49 23.70 -17.33
N ARG A 114 6.08 24.89 -17.47
CA ARG A 114 5.39 26.07 -18.00
C ARG A 114 5.08 25.94 -19.49
N ASP A 115 6.04 25.45 -20.27
CA ASP A 115 6.07 25.59 -21.73
C ASP A 115 5.87 24.29 -22.50
N LYS A 116 6.23 23.13 -21.93
CA LYS A 116 6.30 21.85 -22.65
C LYS A 116 5.40 20.76 -22.07
N CYS A 117 5.28 20.67 -20.75
CA CYS A 117 4.46 19.62 -20.12
C CYS A 117 2.99 19.79 -20.48
N GLU A 118 2.41 18.75 -21.06
CA GLU A 118 0.99 18.68 -21.34
C GLU A 118 0.19 18.80 -20.03
N ASN A 119 -0.80 19.68 -20.03
CA ASN A 119 -1.68 19.91 -18.89
C ASN A 119 -3.07 20.29 -19.38
N VAL A 120 -4.07 20.02 -18.55
CA VAL A 120 -5.45 20.47 -18.77
C VAL A 120 -5.90 21.14 -17.48
N HIS A 121 -6.39 22.38 -17.58
CA HIS A 121 -6.79 23.18 -16.41
C HIS A 121 -5.68 23.32 -15.34
N GLY A 122 -4.41 23.27 -15.76
CA GLY A 122 -3.24 23.33 -14.89
C GLY A 122 -2.88 22.03 -14.18
N PHE A 123 -3.64 20.93 -14.35
CA PHE A 123 -3.29 19.60 -13.87
C PHE A 123 -2.41 18.86 -14.87
N TYR A 124 -1.48 18.06 -14.37
CA TYR A 124 -0.48 17.33 -15.15
C TYR A 124 -0.75 15.82 -15.14
N TYR A 125 -0.30 15.14 -16.20
CA TYR A 125 -0.36 13.69 -16.31
C TYR A 125 0.57 13.03 -15.30
N HIS A 126 0.17 11.89 -14.75
CA HIS A 126 0.97 11.10 -13.81
C HIS A 126 2.34 10.77 -14.41
N PHE A 127 2.34 10.27 -15.66
CA PHE A 127 3.56 9.88 -16.35
C PHE A 127 3.81 10.66 -17.63
N LEU A 128 5.05 11.15 -17.76
CA LEU A 128 5.55 11.87 -18.92
C LEU A 128 6.75 11.15 -19.54
N ASP A 129 6.94 11.25 -20.85
CA ASP A 129 8.22 10.91 -21.47
C ASP A 129 9.29 11.92 -21.00
N PRO A 130 10.41 11.46 -20.42
CA PRO A 130 11.39 12.35 -19.78
C PRO A 130 12.08 13.31 -20.75
N LYS A 131 12.12 13.00 -22.05
CA LYS A 131 12.84 13.77 -23.08
C LYS A 131 11.93 14.80 -23.74
N THR A 132 10.66 14.46 -23.92
CA THR A 132 9.68 15.25 -24.69
C THR A 132 8.66 15.97 -23.82
N ALA A 133 8.51 15.56 -22.56
CA ALA A 133 7.52 16.08 -21.61
C ALA A 133 6.05 15.83 -22.02
N LYS A 134 5.81 14.85 -22.91
CA LYS A 134 4.47 14.46 -23.34
C LYS A 134 3.92 13.33 -22.50
N ARG A 135 2.59 13.24 -22.39
CA ARG A 135 1.90 12.12 -21.75
C ARG A 135 2.39 10.78 -22.30
N THR A 136 2.60 9.81 -21.41
CA THR A 136 2.92 8.42 -21.78
C THR A 136 2.07 7.41 -21.00
N TRP A 137 2.11 6.14 -21.42
CA TRP A 137 1.41 4.99 -20.83
C TRP A 137 -0.11 5.16 -20.68
N HIS A 138 -0.73 6.02 -21.50
CA HIS A 138 -2.16 6.36 -21.37
C HIS A 138 -2.56 6.77 -19.94
N SER A 139 -1.60 7.35 -19.20
CA SER A 139 -1.79 7.80 -17.83
C SER A 139 -2.86 8.88 -17.72
N GLU A 140 -3.53 8.96 -16.58
CA GLU A 140 -4.44 10.03 -16.23
C GLU A 140 -3.70 11.34 -15.91
N LEU A 141 -4.40 12.46 -16.06
CA LEU A 141 -4.11 13.62 -15.22
C LEU A 141 -4.30 13.19 -13.77
N SER A 142 -3.27 13.33 -12.95
CA SER A 142 -3.34 12.97 -11.53
C SER A 142 -3.44 14.24 -10.69
N SER A 143 -4.50 14.32 -9.90
CA SER A 143 -4.72 15.43 -8.98
C SER A 143 -3.67 15.48 -7.86
N VAL A 144 -3.24 14.32 -7.34
CA VAL A 144 -2.23 14.23 -6.29
C VAL A 144 -0.82 14.45 -6.82
N ASP A 145 -0.44 13.85 -7.95
CA ASP A 145 0.89 14.11 -8.54
C ASP A 145 1.08 15.58 -8.87
N SER A 146 0.04 16.22 -9.39
CA SER A 146 0.04 17.66 -9.65
C SER A 146 0.30 18.46 -8.38
N VAL A 147 -0.34 18.12 -7.25
CA VAL A 147 -0.09 18.85 -6.00
C VAL A 147 1.29 18.59 -5.42
N LEU A 148 1.80 17.36 -5.52
CA LEU A 148 3.15 17.00 -5.05
C LEU A 148 4.22 17.75 -5.86
N PHE A 149 4.05 17.85 -7.18
CA PHE A 149 4.87 18.71 -8.03
C PHE A 149 4.85 20.17 -7.57
N LEU A 150 3.66 20.73 -7.36
CA LEU A 150 3.50 22.12 -6.94
C LEU A 150 4.12 22.36 -5.57
N ALA A 151 4.02 21.42 -4.64
CA ALA A 151 4.64 21.54 -3.33
C ALA A 151 6.17 21.65 -3.44
N GLY A 152 6.78 20.82 -4.29
CA GLY A 152 8.19 20.91 -4.64
C GLY A 152 8.58 22.24 -5.29
N ALA A 153 7.81 22.67 -6.30
CA ALA A 153 8.04 23.93 -7.00
C ALA A 153 7.97 25.13 -6.06
N LEU A 154 6.97 25.18 -5.18
CA LEU A 154 6.76 26.25 -4.20
C LEU A 154 7.84 26.24 -3.10
N THR A 155 8.32 25.07 -2.70
CA THR A 155 9.46 24.93 -1.79
C THR A 155 10.71 25.52 -2.41
N ALA A 156 11.05 25.09 -3.63
CA ALA A 156 12.18 25.62 -4.38
C ALA A 156 12.05 27.13 -4.66
N GLY A 157 10.84 27.60 -4.95
CA GLY A 157 10.52 29.02 -5.09
C GLY A 157 10.86 29.83 -3.85
N SER A 158 10.41 29.36 -2.68
CA SER A 158 10.69 30.00 -1.37
C SER A 158 12.20 30.05 -1.07
N TYR A 159 12.95 29.04 -1.51
CA TYR A 159 14.37 28.92 -1.22
C TYR A 159 15.27 29.73 -2.16
N PHE A 160 15.01 29.68 -3.47
CA PHE A 160 15.85 30.34 -4.48
C PHE A 160 15.44 31.78 -4.78
N GLY A 161 14.17 32.15 -4.56
CA GLY A 161 13.61 33.47 -4.84
C GLY A 161 13.63 33.83 -6.33
N GLY A 162 13.31 35.09 -6.62
CA GLY A 162 13.47 35.68 -7.97
C GLY A 162 12.67 34.96 -9.06
N GLU A 163 13.33 34.59 -10.16
CA GLU A 163 12.66 33.91 -11.29
C GLU A 163 12.06 32.55 -10.88
N VAL A 164 12.71 31.80 -9.98
CA VAL A 164 12.21 30.49 -9.53
C VAL A 164 10.88 30.67 -8.79
N GLU A 165 10.84 31.62 -7.85
CA GLU A 165 9.63 31.94 -7.09
C GLU A 165 8.49 32.41 -8.01
N SER A 166 8.79 33.28 -8.97
CA SER A 166 7.83 33.79 -9.94
C SER A 166 7.23 32.66 -10.80
N LEU A 167 8.07 31.72 -11.27
CA LEU A 167 7.61 30.56 -12.05
C LEU A 167 6.77 29.60 -11.21
N ALA A 168 7.23 29.25 -10.01
CA ALA A 168 6.49 28.37 -9.11
C ALA A 168 5.11 28.95 -8.78
N LYS A 169 5.04 30.24 -8.45
CA LYS A 169 3.77 30.94 -8.21
C LYS A 169 2.87 30.91 -9.44
N LYS A 170 3.41 31.17 -10.63
CA LYS A 170 2.64 31.15 -11.89
C LYS A 170 2.06 29.77 -12.21
N LEU A 171 2.82 28.70 -11.92
CA LEU A 171 2.36 27.32 -12.13
C LEU A 171 1.26 26.96 -11.13
N TYR A 172 1.41 27.32 -9.87
CA TYR A 172 0.38 27.11 -8.84
C TYR A 172 -0.92 27.88 -9.13
N GLU A 173 -0.82 29.16 -9.50
CA GLU A 173 -1.98 30.01 -9.76
C GLU A 173 -2.73 29.66 -11.05
N ARG A 174 -2.10 28.90 -11.96
CA ARG A 174 -2.72 28.38 -13.20
C ARG A 174 -3.75 27.29 -12.92
N VAL A 175 -3.63 26.58 -11.81
CA VAL A 175 -4.46 25.40 -11.54
C VAL A 175 -5.89 25.81 -11.24
N GLU A 176 -6.82 25.34 -12.07
CA GLU A 176 -8.25 25.58 -11.90
C GLU A 176 -8.86 24.49 -11.00
N TRP A 177 -8.56 24.56 -9.70
CA TRP A 177 -8.94 23.52 -8.73
C TRP A 177 -10.41 23.05 -8.80
N PRO A 178 -11.43 23.92 -8.98
CA PRO A 178 -12.83 23.50 -9.03
C PRO A 178 -13.14 22.57 -10.21
N TRP A 179 -12.36 22.62 -11.30
CA TRP A 179 -12.55 21.72 -12.44
C TRP A 179 -12.36 20.26 -12.04
N MET A 180 -11.34 19.96 -11.22
CA MET A 180 -11.04 18.59 -10.77
C MET A 180 -12.01 18.07 -9.70
N LEU A 181 -12.90 18.92 -9.16
CA LEU A 181 -14.04 18.44 -8.37
C LEU A 181 -15.07 17.72 -9.24
N ASN A 182 -15.11 17.97 -10.56
CA ASN A 182 -16.11 17.42 -11.47
C ASN A 182 -17.55 17.57 -10.93
N GLY A 183 -17.88 18.76 -10.40
CA GLY A 183 -19.18 19.06 -9.79
C GLY A 183 -19.48 18.40 -8.44
N GLY A 184 -18.60 17.53 -7.93
CA GLY A 184 -18.74 16.89 -6.62
C GLY A 184 -18.17 17.70 -5.46
N LYS A 185 -18.25 17.14 -4.24
CA LYS A 185 -17.74 17.78 -3.02
C LYS A 185 -16.25 17.51 -2.77
N THR A 186 -15.78 16.33 -3.16
CA THR A 186 -14.39 15.87 -3.02
C THR A 186 -13.66 15.96 -4.37
N PHE A 187 -12.35 15.74 -4.45
CA PHE A 187 -11.67 15.69 -5.74
C PHE A 187 -11.86 14.35 -6.45
N ALA A 188 -12.05 14.38 -7.77
CA ALA A 188 -11.80 13.19 -8.59
C ALA A 188 -10.31 12.85 -8.53
N MET A 189 -9.95 11.57 -8.51
CA MET A 189 -8.53 11.19 -8.44
C MET A 189 -7.78 11.59 -9.72
N GLY A 190 -8.44 11.48 -10.87
CA GLY A 190 -7.85 11.89 -12.13
C GLY A 190 -8.83 12.03 -13.28
N TRP A 191 -8.29 12.29 -14.47
CA TRP A 191 -9.05 12.47 -15.71
C TRP A 191 -8.25 11.95 -16.91
N LYS A 192 -8.92 11.35 -17.89
CA LYS A 192 -8.33 10.86 -19.14
C LYS A 192 -9.02 11.49 -20.36
N PRO A 193 -8.29 11.89 -21.41
CA PRO A 193 -8.88 12.30 -22.68
C PRO A 193 -9.85 11.28 -23.27
N GLU A 194 -9.57 9.99 -23.06
CA GLU A 194 -10.34 8.89 -23.63
C GLU A 194 -11.67 8.63 -22.91
N GLY A 195 -11.76 8.99 -21.62
CA GLY A 195 -12.86 8.52 -20.75
C GLY A 195 -13.43 9.56 -19.79
N GLY A 196 -12.90 10.78 -19.76
CA GLY A 196 -13.31 11.79 -18.79
C GLY A 196 -12.72 11.54 -17.40
N PHE A 197 -13.43 11.99 -16.37
CA PHE A 197 -12.99 11.84 -14.97
C PHE A 197 -13.07 10.39 -14.51
N LEU A 198 -12.09 9.97 -13.70
CA LEU A 198 -12.15 8.70 -12.99
C LEU A 198 -13.33 8.70 -12.00
N SER A 199 -13.95 7.53 -11.81
CA SER A 199 -15.05 7.37 -10.84
C SER A 199 -14.58 7.47 -9.39
N THR A 200 -13.31 7.15 -9.13
CA THR A 200 -12.69 7.19 -7.80
C THR A 200 -12.38 8.61 -7.34
N ARG A 201 -12.48 8.84 -6.02
CA ARG A 201 -12.41 10.18 -5.41
C ARG A 201 -11.60 10.18 -4.12
N TRP A 202 -10.99 11.32 -3.82
CA TRP A 202 -10.29 11.57 -2.56
C TRP A 202 -11.27 11.92 -1.44
N GLU A 203 -12.08 10.95 -1.01
CA GLU A 203 -13.22 11.19 -0.11
C GLU A 203 -13.05 10.60 1.30
N HIS A 204 -11.88 10.09 1.61
CA HIS A 204 -11.50 9.51 2.89
C HIS A 204 -10.09 9.98 3.28
N TYR A 205 -9.63 9.64 4.49
CA TYR A 205 -8.28 10.01 4.91
C TYR A 205 -7.26 9.16 4.14
N ASP A 206 -6.41 9.85 3.40
CA ASP A 206 -5.40 9.31 2.52
C ASP A 206 -4.27 10.36 2.34
N GLU A 207 -3.42 10.22 1.32
CA GLU A 207 -2.31 11.14 1.04
C GLU A 207 -2.74 12.54 0.55
N SER A 208 -4.03 12.78 0.29
CA SER A 208 -4.53 13.97 -0.41
C SER A 208 -4.70 15.22 0.46
N SER A 209 -4.33 15.22 1.74
CA SER A 209 -4.51 16.39 2.62
C SER A 209 -3.86 17.66 2.04
N LEU A 210 -2.66 17.54 1.47
CA LEU A 210 -1.95 18.62 0.76
C LEU A 210 -2.73 19.18 -0.44
N LEU A 211 -3.43 18.32 -1.19
CA LEU A 211 -4.30 18.70 -2.32
C LEU A 211 -5.40 19.64 -1.85
N TYR A 212 -6.13 19.25 -0.80
CA TYR A 212 -7.21 20.08 -0.26
C TYR A 212 -6.71 21.40 0.30
N ILE A 213 -5.63 21.38 1.09
CA ILE A 213 -5.11 22.61 1.71
C ILE A 213 -4.62 23.61 0.65
N LEU A 214 -3.85 23.17 -0.36
CA LEU A 214 -3.41 24.07 -1.41
C LEU A 214 -4.55 24.55 -2.30
N ALA A 215 -5.55 23.72 -2.59
CA ALA A 215 -6.71 24.13 -3.37
C ALA A 215 -7.56 25.19 -2.66
N ILE A 216 -7.88 24.99 -1.38
CA ILE A 216 -8.63 25.96 -0.56
C ILE A 216 -7.85 27.27 -0.38
N GLY A 217 -6.52 27.15 -0.28
CA GLY A 217 -5.57 28.26 -0.14
C GLY A 217 -5.36 29.09 -1.41
N SER A 218 -5.82 28.61 -2.56
CA SER A 218 -5.59 29.23 -3.87
C SER A 218 -6.13 30.66 -3.94
N PRO A 219 -5.32 31.63 -4.45
CA PRO A 219 -5.78 33.00 -4.62
C PRO A 219 -6.56 33.22 -5.93
N THR A 220 -6.51 32.28 -6.87
CA THR A 220 -7.13 32.43 -8.21
C THR A 220 -8.37 31.55 -8.37
N HIS A 221 -8.23 30.25 -8.13
CA HIS A 221 -9.30 29.27 -8.35
C HIS A 221 -9.55 28.43 -7.09
N PRO A 222 -9.91 29.00 -5.93
CA PRO A 222 -10.11 28.20 -4.72
C PRO A 222 -11.33 27.29 -4.82
N ILE A 223 -11.23 26.11 -4.20
CA ILE A 223 -12.42 25.31 -3.88
C ILE A 223 -13.07 25.77 -2.56
N PRO A 224 -14.35 25.47 -2.30
CA PRO A 224 -14.98 25.72 -1.02
C PRO A 224 -14.32 24.94 0.13
N ALA A 225 -14.29 25.52 1.34
CA ALA A 225 -13.78 24.83 2.53
C ALA A 225 -14.59 23.57 2.89
N GLU A 226 -15.84 23.53 2.47
CA GLU A 226 -16.78 22.42 2.61
C GLU A 226 -16.28 21.14 1.93
N SER A 227 -15.42 21.27 0.91
CA SER A 227 -14.77 20.13 0.28
C SER A 227 -13.89 19.35 1.26
N TRP A 228 -13.17 20.05 2.16
CA TRP A 228 -12.40 19.39 3.22
C TRP A 228 -13.30 18.72 4.25
N LYS A 229 -14.41 19.36 4.60
CA LYS A 229 -15.40 18.79 5.54
C LYS A 229 -16.05 17.50 4.99
N ALA A 230 -16.10 17.35 3.66
CA ALA A 230 -16.65 16.17 3.00
C ALA A 230 -15.70 14.95 3.03
N VAL A 231 -14.43 15.13 3.38
CA VAL A 231 -13.47 14.02 3.51
C VAL A 231 -13.75 13.25 4.80
N ARG A 232 -14.06 11.94 4.66
CA ARG A 232 -14.28 11.03 5.78
C ARG A 232 -12.95 10.80 6.52
N ARG A 233 -12.96 10.98 7.84
CA ARG A 233 -11.76 10.89 8.70
C ARG A 233 -12.06 9.96 9.86
N GLU A 234 -12.25 8.70 9.51
CA GLU A 234 -12.51 7.64 10.49
C GLU A 234 -11.30 7.48 11.40
N ILE A 235 -11.55 7.28 12.68
CA ILE A 235 -10.53 7.03 13.69
C ILE A 235 -10.68 5.58 14.14
N GLY A 236 -9.61 4.81 13.99
CA GLY A 236 -9.56 3.41 14.42
C GLY A 236 -8.52 3.21 15.51
N GLU A 237 -8.41 1.97 15.97
CA GLU A 237 -7.42 1.55 16.94
C GLU A 237 -6.80 0.21 16.55
N TYR A 238 -5.49 0.09 16.76
CA TYR A 238 -4.81 -1.19 16.78
C TYR A 238 -3.92 -1.30 18.02
N LYS A 239 -4.30 -2.18 18.96
CA LYS A 239 -3.55 -2.46 20.20
C LYS A 239 -3.14 -1.20 20.98
N GLY A 240 -4.07 -0.28 21.19
CA GLY A 240 -3.82 0.99 21.89
C GLY A 240 -3.26 2.13 21.03
N HIS A 241 -2.96 1.89 19.76
CA HIS A 241 -2.58 2.93 18.81
C HIS A 241 -3.81 3.49 18.10
N VAL A 242 -4.28 4.66 18.55
CA VAL A 242 -5.45 5.35 17.99
C VAL A 242 -5.02 6.36 16.94
N CYS A 243 -5.46 6.18 15.69
CA CYS A 243 -5.11 7.05 14.57
C CYS A 243 -6.22 7.08 13.51
N LEU A 244 -6.08 7.99 12.55
CA LEU A 244 -6.92 8.01 11.36
C LEU A 244 -6.75 6.71 10.56
N VAL A 245 -7.85 6.16 10.07
CA VAL A 245 -7.88 4.89 9.35
C VAL A 245 -7.30 5.08 7.95
N SER A 246 -6.10 4.53 7.74
CA SER A 246 -5.50 4.31 6.43
C SER A 246 -4.39 3.25 6.57
N GLY A 247 -4.33 2.30 5.63
CA GLY A 247 -3.45 1.14 5.73
C GLY A 247 -1.99 1.45 5.41
N PRO A 248 -1.67 1.91 4.18
CA PRO A 248 -0.30 2.19 3.77
C PRO A 248 0.30 3.40 4.47
N LEU A 249 1.54 3.26 4.95
CA LEU A 249 2.15 4.29 5.79
C LEU A 249 2.42 5.61 5.06
N PHE A 250 2.63 5.60 3.73
CA PHE A 250 2.86 6.82 2.94
C PHE A 250 1.70 7.84 3.04
N THR A 251 0.48 7.37 3.24
CA THR A 251 -0.71 8.23 3.40
C THR A 251 -0.62 9.12 4.65
N HIS A 252 0.10 8.65 5.68
CA HIS A 252 0.39 9.40 6.91
C HIS A 252 1.65 10.26 6.80
N GLN A 253 2.36 10.22 5.67
CA GLN A 253 3.66 10.85 5.47
C GLN A 253 3.59 12.00 4.46
N TYR A 254 3.09 11.76 3.24
CA TYR A 254 3.35 12.65 2.10
C TYR A 254 2.93 14.10 2.35
N SER A 255 1.71 14.31 2.86
CA SER A 255 1.23 15.66 3.17
C SER A 255 2.07 16.33 4.27
N HIS A 256 2.53 15.56 5.26
CA HIS A 256 3.34 16.04 6.39
C HIS A 256 4.78 16.37 6.01
N LEU A 257 5.28 15.88 4.88
CA LEU A 257 6.64 16.24 4.42
C LEU A 257 6.73 17.73 4.07
N TRP A 258 5.63 18.33 3.63
CA TRP A 258 5.56 19.76 3.31
C TRP A 258 4.82 20.58 4.36
N ILE A 259 3.69 20.07 4.89
CA ILE A 259 2.89 20.79 5.89
C ILE A 259 3.30 20.35 7.30
N ASP A 260 3.70 21.32 8.12
CA ASP A 260 3.90 21.10 9.54
C ASP A 260 2.56 21.07 10.28
N PHE A 261 2.07 19.86 10.57
CA PHE A 261 0.83 19.65 11.32
C PHE A 261 1.03 19.69 12.85
N ARG A 262 2.24 19.98 13.37
CA ARG A 262 2.48 20.01 14.81
C ARG A 262 1.68 21.14 15.47
N GLY A 263 0.95 20.78 16.52
CA GLY A 263 0.22 21.74 17.34
C GLY A 263 -0.96 22.40 16.63
N ILE A 264 -1.43 21.85 15.51
CA ILE A 264 -2.65 22.29 14.83
C ILE A 264 -3.65 21.15 14.67
N THR A 265 -4.93 21.51 14.74
CA THR A 265 -6.06 20.60 14.54
C THR A 265 -7.20 21.35 13.86
N ASP A 266 -7.98 20.68 13.04
CA ASP A 266 -9.20 21.22 12.45
C ASP A 266 -10.45 21.02 13.35
N GLY A 267 -10.25 20.48 14.56
CA GLY A 267 -11.33 20.11 15.47
C GLY A 267 -11.92 18.72 15.20
N PHE A 268 -11.43 17.99 14.19
CA PHE A 268 -11.81 16.60 13.92
C PHE A 268 -10.70 15.64 14.35
N ALA A 269 -9.44 15.93 14.00
CA ALA A 269 -8.30 15.10 14.32
C ALA A 269 -7.04 15.90 14.66
N ASP A 270 -6.11 15.24 15.35
CA ASP A 270 -4.73 15.69 15.53
C ASP A 270 -3.84 14.90 14.57
N TYR A 271 -3.57 15.48 13.40
CA TYR A 271 -2.91 14.81 12.27
C TYR A 271 -1.46 14.43 12.58
N TRP A 272 -0.77 15.22 13.41
CA TRP A 272 0.59 14.91 13.83
C TRP A 272 0.62 13.71 14.78
N LYS A 273 -0.24 13.71 15.81
CA LYS A 273 -0.35 12.55 16.72
C LYS A 273 -0.86 11.31 15.99
N SER A 274 -1.80 11.48 15.05
CA SER A 274 -2.30 10.39 14.21
C SER A 274 -1.19 9.69 13.46
N SER A 275 -0.32 10.44 12.77
CA SER A 275 0.79 9.82 12.03
C SER A 275 1.80 9.13 12.96
N ILE A 276 2.07 9.67 14.15
CA ILE A 276 2.91 8.99 15.15
C ILE A 276 2.29 7.63 15.54
N GLU A 277 1.00 7.61 15.87
CA GLU A 277 0.33 6.38 16.29
C GLU A 277 0.15 5.39 15.12
N ALA A 278 -0.08 5.87 13.90
CA ALA A 278 -0.12 5.03 12.71
C ALA A 278 1.23 4.36 12.42
N THR A 279 2.35 5.09 12.55
CA THR A 279 3.69 4.52 12.43
C THR A 279 3.94 3.43 13.49
N LYS A 280 3.52 3.66 14.74
CA LYS A 280 3.64 2.65 15.80
C LYS A 280 2.74 1.45 15.57
N ALA A 281 1.49 1.64 15.13
CA ALA A 281 0.56 0.57 14.78
C ALA A 281 1.12 -0.31 13.66
N ASN A 282 1.69 0.30 12.62
CA ASN A 282 2.34 -0.39 11.50
C ASN A 282 3.50 -1.27 11.98
N ARG A 283 4.40 -0.72 12.80
CA ARG A 283 5.49 -1.49 13.44
C ARG A 283 4.96 -2.61 14.32
N GLN A 284 3.98 -2.31 15.18
CA GLN A 284 3.40 -3.26 16.12
C GLN A 284 2.78 -4.45 15.37
N PHE A 285 2.07 -4.19 14.28
CA PHE A 285 1.50 -5.22 13.42
C PHE A 285 2.57 -6.16 12.83
N CYS A 286 3.68 -5.62 12.31
CA CYS A 286 4.80 -6.45 11.85
C CYS A 286 5.37 -7.30 13.00
N LEU A 287 5.58 -6.72 14.19
CA LEU A 287 6.09 -7.45 15.35
C LEU A 287 5.18 -8.58 15.81
N ASP A 288 3.87 -8.34 15.80
CA ASP A 288 2.87 -9.34 16.15
C ASP A 288 2.86 -10.53 15.17
N ASN A 289 3.26 -10.28 13.93
CA ASN A 289 3.38 -11.27 12.87
C ASN A 289 4.81 -11.84 12.73
N ALA A 290 5.73 -11.52 13.64
CA ALA A 290 7.14 -11.92 13.55
C ALA A 290 7.36 -13.44 13.65
N SER A 291 6.44 -14.20 14.25
CA SER A 291 6.51 -15.67 14.24
C SER A 291 6.21 -16.29 12.88
N SER A 292 5.53 -15.55 12.00
CA SER A 292 4.98 -16.05 10.75
C SER A 292 5.77 -15.62 9.51
N TYR A 293 6.59 -14.58 9.62
CA TYR A 293 7.39 -14.02 8.53
C TYR A 293 8.84 -13.76 8.96
N LYS A 294 9.80 -14.31 8.21
CA LYS A 294 11.24 -14.12 8.45
C LYS A 294 11.63 -12.65 8.37
N THR A 295 11.01 -11.88 7.48
CA THR A 295 11.26 -10.44 7.34
C THR A 295 11.02 -9.72 8.65
N TYR A 296 9.85 -9.94 9.25
CA TYR A 296 9.47 -9.30 10.51
C TYR A 296 10.28 -9.83 11.69
N ALA A 297 10.58 -11.14 11.71
CA ALA A 297 11.46 -11.76 12.71
C ALA A 297 12.87 -11.13 12.74
N ALA A 298 13.35 -10.62 11.60
CA ALA A 298 14.63 -9.93 11.49
C ALA A 298 14.59 -8.47 11.99
N GLY A 299 13.44 -8.00 12.49
CA GLY A 299 13.21 -6.63 12.92
C GLY A 299 12.96 -5.65 11.79
N LEU A 300 12.67 -6.14 10.58
CA LEU A 300 12.31 -5.32 9.43
C LEU A 300 10.80 -5.05 9.44
N TRP A 301 10.41 -3.79 9.38
CA TRP A 301 9.02 -3.34 9.37
C TRP A 301 8.87 -2.12 8.46
N GLY A 302 7.64 -1.79 8.08
CA GLY A 302 7.33 -0.68 7.17
C GLY A 302 6.41 -1.13 6.03
N LEU A 303 5.14 -1.34 6.35
CA LEU A 303 4.12 -1.67 5.35
C LEU A 303 3.62 -0.38 4.70
N THR A 304 3.94 -0.21 3.43
CA THR A 304 3.56 0.93 2.59
C THR A 304 3.54 0.48 1.13
N ALA A 305 3.07 1.33 0.22
CA ALA A 305 3.12 1.01 -1.20
C ALA A 305 4.55 0.91 -1.71
N CYS A 306 4.92 -0.21 -2.32
CA CYS A 306 6.26 -0.50 -2.83
C CYS A 306 6.25 -1.64 -3.85
N ASP A 307 7.42 -1.91 -4.43
CA ASP A 307 7.68 -3.15 -5.18
C ASP A 307 7.42 -4.38 -4.29
N ALA A 308 6.94 -5.43 -4.94
CA ALA A 308 6.59 -6.72 -4.38
C ALA A 308 7.24 -7.84 -5.23
N PRO A 309 7.41 -9.05 -4.67
CA PRO A 309 7.83 -10.21 -5.45
C PRO A 309 7.02 -10.44 -6.74
N SER A 310 5.74 -10.07 -6.74
CA SER A 310 4.81 -10.16 -7.87
C SER A 310 4.27 -8.78 -8.33
N GLY A 311 5.16 -7.82 -8.53
CA GLY A 311 4.86 -6.52 -9.15
C GLY A 311 4.93 -5.36 -8.17
N TYR A 312 3.86 -4.56 -8.07
CA TYR A 312 3.75 -3.44 -7.14
C TYR A 312 2.49 -3.60 -6.29
N ARG A 313 2.56 -3.26 -5.00
CA ARG A 313 1.44 -3.43 -4.05
C ARG A 313 1.39 -2.29 -3.04
N ALA A 314 0.17 -1.87 -2.71
CA ALA A 314 -0.11 -0.94 -1.62
C ALA A 314 -0.22 -1.69 -0.28
N TYR A 315 0.91 -2.12 0.28
CA TYR A 315 0.89 -2.80 1.59
C TYR A 315 0.46 -1.84 2.70
N GLY A 316 -0.24 -2.37 3.69
CA GLY A 316 -0.83 -1.58 4.76
C GLY A 316 -1.01 -2.37 6.04
N ALA A 317 -1.19 -1.64 7.14
CA ALA A 317 -1.39 -2.21 8.47
C ALA A 317 -2.69 -1.66 9.10
N PRO A 318 -3.23 -2.35 10.13
CA PRO A 318 -4.29 -1.81 10.96
C PRO A 318 -3.91 -0.46 11.60
N PRO A 319 -4.90 0.40 11.94
CA PRO A 319 -6.35 0.16 11.86
C PRO A 319 -6.95 0.30 10.46
N GLY A 320 -6.15 0.60 9.43
CA GLY A 320 -6.55 0.48 8.03
C GLY A 320 -6.62 -0.98 7.56
N ARG A 321 -6.91 -1.18 6.26
CA ARG A 321 -6.85 -2.52 5.66
C ARG A 321 -5.41 -3.07 5.78
N ALA A 322 -5.29 -4.25 6.39
CA ALA A 322 -4.03 -4.97 6.44
C ALA A 322 -3.81 -5.73 5.12
N VAL A 323 -2.85 -5.25 4.31
CA VAL A 323 -2.42 -5.92 3.08
C VAL A 323 -0.94 -6.20 3.26
N HIS A 324 -0.51 -7.46 3.33
CA HIS A 324 0.88 -7.80 3.60
C HIS A 324 1.24 -9.25 3.26
N ASP A 325 2.49 -9.49 2.85
CA ASP A 325 2.99 -10.83 2.52
C ASP A 325 4.38 -11.13 3.09
N GLY A 326 4.81 -10.32 4.05
CA GLY A 326 6.18 -10.32 4.56
C GLY A 326 7.11 -9.34 3.84
N THR A 327 6.67 -8.68 2.75
CA THR A 327 7.42 -7.61 2.11
C THR A 327 7.33 -6.33 2.94
N VAL A 328 8.45 -5.62 3.06
CA VAL A 328 8.52 -4.29 3.71
C VAL A 328 9.38 -3.35 2.87
N ALA A 329 9.09 -2.05 2.96
CA ALA A 329 9.85 -1.00 2.31
C ALA A 329 10.64 -0.19 3.34
N PRO A 330 11.94 0.10 3.12
CA PRO A 330 12.70 1.01 3.97
C PRO A 330 12.08 2.40 4.11
N THR A 331 11.37 2.89 3.07
CA THR A 331 10.69 4.19 3.13
C THR A 331 9.58 4.25 4.20
N GLY A 332 9.01 3.11 4.61
CA GLY A 332 8.01 3.08 5.70
C GLY A 332 8.55 3.72 6.99
N PRO A 333 9.57 3.13 7.64
CA PRO A 333 10.19 3.74 8.82
C PRO A 333 10.95 5.03 8.51
N ILE A 334 11.68 5.12 7.40
CA ILE A 334 12.53 6.29 7.12
C ILE A 334 11.68 7.53 6.77
N GLY A 335 10.65 7.38 5.95
CA GLY A 335 9.63 8.40 5.68
C GLY A 335 8.81 8.81 6.91
N SER A 336 8.96 8.09 8.03
CA SER A 336 8.39 8.41 9.34
C SER A 336 9.40 8.96 10.34
N TYR A 337 10.66 9.18 9.96
CA TYR A 337 11.73 9.65 10.84
C TYR A 337 11.36 10.93 11.61
N GLN A 338 10.67 11.88 10.98
CA GLN A 338 10.18 13.09 11.65
C GLN A 338 9.19 12.82 12.81
N PHE A 339 8.48 11.70 12.78
CA PHE A 339 7.45 11.33 13.76
C PHE A 339 8.05 10.46 14.87
N THR A 340 8.84 9.46 14.48
CA THR A 340 9.35 8.41 15.37
C THR A 340 10.85 8.20 15.17
N PRO A 341 11.69 9.22 15.43
CA PRO A 341 13.10 9.22 15.05
C PRO A 341 13.85 7.99 15.61
N ASP A 342 13.59 7.59 16.85
CA ASP A 342 14.28 6.46 17.47
C ASP A 342 13.84 5.09 16.89
N LEU A 343 12.54 4.90 16.63
CA LEU A 343 12.04 3.68 16.00
C LEU A 343 12.53 3.55 14.54
N SER A 344 12.58 4.68 13.83
CA SER A 344 13.11 4.74 12.47
C SER A 344 14.62 4.45 12.46
N TRP A 345 15.37 4.92 13.46
CA TRP A 345 16.79 4.61 13.60
C TRP A 345 17.03 3.11 13.85
N GLU A 346 16.26 2.46 14.72
CA GLU A 346 16.31 1.00 14.92
C GLU A 346 16.07 0.25 13.62
N ALA A 347 15.06 0.67 12.83
CA ALA A 347 14.76 0.08 11.53
C ALA A 347 15.89 0.26 10.51
N ILE A 348 16.47 1.47 10.42
CA ILE A 348 17.62 1.76 9.55
C ILE A 348 18.77 0.79 9.85
N GLN A 349 19.10 0.61 11.13
CA GLN A 349 20.13 -0.33 11.54
C GLN A 349 19.79 -1.78 11.15
N ALA A 350 18.50 -2.16 11.15
CA ALA A 350 18.06 -3.48 10.70
C ALA A 350 18.21 -3.65 9.18
N PHE A 351 17.77 -2.67 8.38
CA PHE A 351 17.93 -2.70 6.93
C PHE A 351 19.39 -2.71 6.49
N LEU A 352 20.28 -2.00 7.17
CA LEU A 352 21.73 -2.02 6.88
C LEU A 352 22.37 -3.41 7.07
N ARG A 353 21.72 -4.34 7.79
CA ARG A 353 22.21 -5.71 7.97
C ARG A 353 21.77 -6.65 6.84
N VAL A 354 20.87 -6.22 5.95
CA VAL A 354 20.39 -7.03 4.83
C VAL A 354 21.38 -6.94 3.67
N ASP A 355 22.06 -8.06 3.38
CA ASP A 355 23.01 -8.13 2.26
C ASP A 355 22.30 -7.88 0.92
N GLY A 356 22.91 -7.04 0.08
CA GLY A 356 22.38 -6.66 -1.23
C GLY A 356 21.27 -5.61 -1.23
N LEU A 357 20.77 -5.15 -0.07
CA LEU A 357 19.71 -4.12 -0.04
C LEU A 357 20.23 -2.72 -0.36
N TRP A 358 21.49 -2.42 -0.06
CA TRP A 358 22.10 -1.12 -0.33
C TRP A 358 22.72 -1.06 -1.72
N GLY A 359 22.27 -0.12 -2.55
CA GLY A 359 22.74 0.13 -3.90
C GLY A 359 23.23 1.57 -4.13
N ARG A 360 23.19 2.00 -5.39
CA ARG A 360 23.66 3.30 -5.87
C ARG A 360 22.89 4.46 -5.23
N TYR A 361 21.58 4.31 -5.07
CA TYR A 361 20.68 5.33 -4.55
C TYR A 361 20.25 5.06 -3.10
N GLY A 362 21.09 4.36 -2.33
CA GLY A 362 20.78 3.95 -0.96
C GLY A 362 20.04 2.61 -0.94
N PHE A 363 19.11 2.42 -0.01
CA PHE A 363 18.33 1.19 0.04
C PHE A 363 17.50 0.99 -1.24
N ALA A 364 17.41 -0.24 -1.72
CA ALA A 364 16.42 -0.60 -2.74
C ALA A 364 15.00 -0.49 -2.15
N ASP A 365 14.02 -0.52 -3.04
CA ASP A 365 12.63 -0.18 -2.73
C ASP A 365 12.00 -1.07 -1.64
N ALA A 366 12.25 -2.38 -1.72
CA ALA A 366 11.62 -3.35 -0.83
C ALA A 366 12.46 -4.61 -0.64
N VAL A 367 12.14 -5.36 0.41
CA VAL A 367 12.74 -6.67 0.72
C VAL A 367 11.71 -7.65 1.27
N ASN A 368 11.86 -8.92 0.91
CA ASN A 368 11.11 -10.04 1.47
C ASN A 368 12.07 -11.23 1.74
N LEU A 369 12.25 -11.58 3.01
CA LEU A 369 13.13 -12.68 3.45
C LEU A 369 12.47 -14.06 3.38
N ASP A 370 11.15 -14.12 3.19
CA ASP A 370 10.38 -15.36 3.05
C ASP A 370 10.42 -15.89 1.61
N VAL A 371 10.48 -15.00 0.62
CA VAL A 371 10.62 -15.34 -0.80
C VAL A 371 12.11 -15.45 -1.15
N VAL A 372 12.51 -16.57 -1.75
CA VAL A 372 13.90 -16.81 -2.15
C VAL A 372 14.01 -17.20 -3.62
N ASN A 373 15.09 -16.77 -4.27
CA ASN A 373 15.40 -17.18 -5.64
C ASN A 373 15.96 -18.62 -5.70
N VAL A 374 16.27 -19.10 -6.90
CA VAL A 374 16.80 -20.47 -7.11
C VAL A 374 18.18 -20.71 -6.45
N GLN A 375 18.90 -19.65 -6.09
CA GLN A 375 20.15 -19.71 -5.31
C GLN A 375 19.91 -19.60 -3.79
N GLY A 376 18.66 -19.56 -3.34
CA GLY A 376 18.29 -19.45 -1.94
C GLY A 376 18.50 -18.06 -1.32
N LYS A 377 18.72 -17.02 -2.14
CA LYS A 377 18.85 -15.64 -1.64
C LYS A 377 17.47 -14.99 -1.49
N PRO A 378 17.26 -14.18 -0.43
CA PRO A 378 16.05 -13.36 -0.27
C PRO A 378 15.72 -12.52 -1.51
N TRP A 379 14.44 -12.26 -1.72
CA TRP A 379 13.98 -11.31 -2.71
C TRP A 379 14.24 -9.88 -2.22
N ILE A 380 14.88 -9.09 -3.08
CA ILE A 380 15.16 -7.66 -2.89
C ILE A 380 14.75 -6.99 -4.20
N SER A 381 14.02 -5.87 -4.11
CA SER A 381 13.69 -5.09 -5.31
C SER A 381 14.98 -4.68 -6.04
N THR A 382 14.96 -4.74 -7.37
CA THR A 382 16.05 -4.19 -8.16
C THR A 382 16.01 -2.67 -8.27
N ASN A 383 14.93 -2.04 -7.83
CA ASN A 383 14.63 -0.65 -8.11
C ASN A 383 14.86 0.26 -6.91
N ALA A 384 15.01 1.55 -7.21
CA ALA A 384 14.71 2.65 -6.32
C ALA A 384 13.58 3.46 -6.97
N ILE A 385 12.59 3.88 -6.20
CA ILE A 385 11.43 4.64 -6.66
C ILE A 385 11.53 6.10 -6.17
N GLY A 386 11.22 7.06 -7.03
CA GLY A 386 11.44 8.48 -6.75
C GLY A 386 10.58 9.03 -5.60
N ILE A 387 9.33 8.60 -5.48
CA ILE A 387 8.45 9.03 -4.37
C ILE A 387 8.96 8.49 -3.01
N ASP A 388 9.45 7.25 -2.99
CA ASP A 388 10.00 6.60 -1.79
C ASP A 388 11.30 7.26 -1.35
N LYS A 389 12.22 7.51 -2.28
CA LYS A 389 13.49 8.23 -2.02
C LYS A 389 13.24 9.67 -1.59
N GLY A 390 12.19 10.28 -2.14
CA GLY A 390 11.78 11.62 -1.77
C GLY A 390 11.31 11.67 -0.32
N ALA A 391 10.42 10.76 0.06
CA ALA A 391 9.94 10.65 1.43
C ALA A 391 11.08 10.40 2.43
N GLU A 392 12.05 9.56 2.07
CA GLU A 392 13.24 9.31 2.90
C GLU A 392 14.02 10.61 3.19
N ILE A 393 14.39 11.36 2.15
CA ILE A 393 15.18 12.61 2.30
C ILE A 393 14.40 13.66 3.08
N LEU A 394 13.17 13.96 2.64
CA LEU A 394 12.41 15.07 3.20
C LEU A 394 12.06 14.81 4.68
N SER A 395 11.84 13.54 5.05
CA SER A 395 11.54 13.17 6.42
C SER A 395 12.75 13.27 7.34
N ILE A 396 13.91 12.77 6.90
CA ILE A 396 15.16 12.91 7.66
C ILE A 396 15.49 14.40 7.82
N GLU A 397 15.46 15.18 6.73
CA GLU A 397 15.82 16.59 6.78
C GLU A 397 14.88 17.39 7.69
N ASN A 398 13.56 17.18 7.63
CA ASN A 398 12.64 17.82 8.55
C ASN A 398 12.90 17.42 10.01
N GLY A 399 13.19 16.14 10.26
CA GLY A 399 13.56 15.66 11.60
C GLY A 399 14.88 16.24 12.13
N ARG A 400 15.80 16.65 11.25
CA ARG A 400 17.11 17.24 11.63
C ARG A 400 17.05 18.76 11.76
N THR A 401 16.41 19.45 10.81
CA THR A 401 16.54 20.91 10.63
C THR A 401 15.22 21.63 10.40
N GLU A 402 14.12 20.91 10.13
CA GLU A 402 12.81 21.46 9.76
C GLU A 402 12.84 22.32 8.48
N LEU A 403 13.83 22.11 7.60
CA LEU A 403 14.08 22.95 6.43
C LEU A 403 12.85 23.10 5.54
N ILE A 404 12.20 21.98 5.17
CA ILE A 404 11.07 22.00 4.25
C ILE A 404 9.88 22.70 4.89
N TRP A 405 9.60 22.41 6.17
CA TRP A 405 8.53 23.09 6.91
C TRP A 405 8.73 24.61 7.01
N LYS A 406 9.95 25.07 7.30
CA LYS A 406 10.29 26.51 7.38
C LYS A 406 10.03 27.21 6.04
N LEU A 407 10.34 26.55 4.93
CA LEU A 407 10.13 27.08 3.59
C LEU A 407 8.67 27.02 3.14
N PHE A 408 7.99 25.91 3.35
CA PHE A 408 6.67 25.65 2.77
C PHE A 408 5.51 26.12 3.65
N SER A 409 5.53 25.80 4.95
CA SER A 409 4.40 26.11 5.85
C SER A 409 4.26 27.60 6.14
N SER A 410 5.31 28.39 5.89
CA SER A 410 5.28 29.85 6.06
C SER A 410 4.52 30.58 4.94
N ARG A 411 4.25 29.91 3.81
CA ARG A 411 3.62 30.48 2.61
C ARG A 411 2.17 30.90 2.84
N ALA A 412 1.76 31.96 2.14
CA ALA A 412 0.45 32.59 2.36
C ALA A 412 -0.71 31.69 1.92
N GLU A 413 -0.56 30.95 0.83
CA GLU A 413 -1.54 29.97 0.35
C GLU A 413 -1.74 28.81 1.32
N VAL A 414 -0.67 28.29 1.93
CA VAL A 414 -0.76 27.21 2.92
C VAL A 414 -1.49 27.69 4.16
N LYS A 415 -1.10 28.86 4.68
CA LYS A 415 -1.76 29.48 5.84
C LYS A 415 -3.25 29.74 5.59
N ARG A 416 -3.59 30.33 4.44
CA ARG A 416 -5.00 30.54 4.06
C ARG A 416 -5.77 29.23 3.93
N GLY A 417 -5.15 28.21 3.33
CA GLY A 417 -5.73 26.88 3.16
C GLY A 417 -6.07 26.23 4.49
N LEU A 418 -5.09 26.18 5.41
CA LEU A 418 -5.26 25.66 6.76
C LEU A 418 -6.34 26.42 7.54
N GLU A 419 -6.27 27.75 7.56
CA GLU A 419 -7.25 28.60 8.27
C GLU A 419 -8.67 28.35 7.75
N ARG A 420 -8.86 28.37 6.43
CA ARG A 420 -10.18 28.16 5.80
C ARG A 420 -10.69 26.73 5.98
N ALA A 421 -9.79 25.74 5.99
CA ALA A 421 -10.13 24.34 6.30
C ALA A 421 -10.48 24.13 7.79
N GLY A 422 -10.31 25.14 8.64
CA GLY A 422 -10.67 25.11 10.06
C GLY A 422 -9.53 24.75 11.01
N PHE A 423 -8.30 24.63 10.50
CA PHE A 423 -7.13 24.36 11.35
C PHE A 423 -6.85 25.53 12.29
N ARG A 424 -6.62 25.20 13.55
CA ARG A 424 -6.31 26.14 14.63
C ARG A 424 -5.27 25.53 15.56
N GLN A 425 -4.59 26.39 16.29
CA GLN A 425 -3.64 25.97 17.33
C GLN A 425 -4.36 25.12 18.38
N GLY A 426 -3.76 23.99 18.72
CA GLY A 426 -4.30 23.07 19.70
C GLY A 426 -3.84 21.64 19.46
N THR A 427 -4.17 20.78 20.42
CA THR A 427 -4.05 19.34 20.26
C THR A 427 -5.37 18.69 20.62
N MET A 428 -5.62 17.51 20.07
CA MET A 428 -6.84 16.75 20.33
C MET A 428 -6.48 15.35 20.82
N ALA A 429 -7.25 14.84 21.78
CA ALA A 429 -7.26 13.41 22.08
C ALA A 429 -8.24 12.75 21.12
N MET A 430 -7.73 11.83 20.29
CA MET A 430 -8.55 11.08 19.36
C MET A 430 -9.18 9.89 20.08
N LYS A 431 -10.40 9.54 19.68
CA LYS A 431 -11.12 8.36 20.16
C LYS A 431 -11.59 7.56 18.96
N PRO A 432 -11.52 6.22 19.00
CA PRO A 432 -12.03 5.40 17.90
C PRO A 432 -13.50 5.71 17.61
N THR A 433 -13.80 5.95 16.34
CA THR A 433 -15.16 6.15 15.83
C THR A 433 -15.70 4.93 15.12
N VAL A 434 -14.82 3.99 14.76
CA VAL A 434 -15.16 2.67 14.21
C VAL A 434 -14.70 1.58 15.18
N SER A 435 -15.50 0.52 15.36
CA SER A 435 -15.09 -0.66 16.12
C SER A 435 -13.97 -1.39 15.36
N GLU A 436 -13.04 -1.98 16.12
CA GLU A 436 -11.78 -2.61 15.68
C GLU A 436 -11.75 -3.14 14.24
N ALA A 437 -10.67 -2.80 13.51
CA ALA A 437 -10.25 -3.51 12.31
C ALA A 437 -10.30 -5.03 12.57
N PRO A 438 -10.67 -5.87 11.57
CA PRO A 438 -10.99 -7.28 11.78
C PRO A 438 -9.99 -7.96 12.71
N THR A 439 -10.50 -8.45 13.85
CA THR A 439 -9.72 -8.90 15.01
C THR A 439 -8.97 -10.21 14.77
N VAL A 440 -9.12 -10.83 13.61
CA VAL A 440 -8.47 -12.10 13.23
C VAL A 440 -7.63 -11.89 11.97
N PHE A 441 -6.42 -11.36 12.16
CA PHE A 441 -5.40 -11.42 11.13
C PHE A 441 -4.88 -12.84 11.07
N ARG A 442 -5.27 -13.56 10.02
CA ARG A 442 -4.71 -14.87 9.74
C ARG A 442 -3.25 -14.68 9.36
N THR A 443 -2.39 -15.56 9.86
CA THR A 443 -0.97 -15.57 9.53
C THR A 443 -0.63 -16.88 8.83
N LYS A 444 0.57 -16.99 8.27
CA LYS A 444 1.06 -18.25 7.70
C LYS A 444 1.00 -19.42 8.68
N ALA A 445 1.16 -19.17 9.98
CA ALA A 445 1.06 -20.19 11.02
C ALA A 445 -0.37 -20.72 11.20
N ASP A 446 -1.38 -19.93 10.85
CA ASP A 446 -2.81 -20.28 10.99
C ASP A 446 -3.35 -21.05 9.77
N ARG A 447 -2.48 -21.34 8.79
CA ARG A 447 -2.85 -22.00 7.53
C ARG A 447 -3.53 -23.36 7.79
N PRO A 448 -4.86 -23.48 7.60
CA PRO A 448 -5.59 -24.70 7.90
C PRO A 448 -5.30 -25.75 6.83
N THR A 449 -5.41 -27.01 7.23
CA THR A 449 -5.38 -28.15 6.32
C THR A 449 -6.70 -28.89 6.41
N THR A 450 -7.30 -29.18 5.26
CA THR A 450 -8.45 -30.08 5.16
C THR A 450 -8.09 -31.29 4.29
N THR A 451 -8.69 -32.44 4.59
CA THR A 451 -8.57 -33.63 3.74
C THR A 451 -9.76 -33.66 2.80
N ILE A 452 -9.49 -33.72 1.49
CA ILE A 452 -10.51 -33.87 0.45
C ILE A 452 -10.61 -35.37 0.12
N PRO A 453 -11.66 -36.09 0.56
CA PRO A 453 -11.73 -37.54 0.37
C PRO A 453 -11.86 -37.93 -1.09
N ARG A 454 -11.38 -39.14 -1.44
CA ARG A 454 -11.59 -39.70 -2.77
C ARG A 454 -13.04 -40.18 -2.89
N ALA A 455 -13.70 -39.85 -4.00
CA ALA A 455 -15.05 -40.30 -4.28
C ALA A 455 -15.07 -41.81 -4.56
N GLU A 456 -15.92 -42.56 -3.85
CA GLU A 456 -16.18 -43.98 -4.16
C GLU A 456 -16.88 -44.12 -5.52
N LYS A 457 -17.70 -43.11 -5.86
CA LYS A 457 -18.39 -42.94 -7.14
C LYS A 457 -18.50 -41.45 -7.43
N SER A 458 -18.24 -41.03 -8.67
CA SER A 458 -18.40 -39.63 -9.10
C SER A 458 -19.83 -39.15 -8.80
N PRO A 459 -20.00 -37.96 -8.17
CA PRO A 459 -21.31 -37.35 -7.97
C PRO A 459 -21.97 -36.99 -9.30
N SER A 460 -23.30 -36.94 -9.33
CA SER A 460 -24.04 -36.42 -10.48
C SER A 460 -24.20 -34.92 -10.28
N ILE A 461 -23.85 -34.11 -11.26
CA ILE A 461 -23.89 -32.64 -11.11
C ILE A 461 -25.30 -32.12 -11.42
N ASP A 462 -26.20 -32.31 -10.46
CA ASP A 462 -27.63 -31.98 -10.57
C ASP A 462 -28.15 -31.04 -9.47
N GLY A 463 -27.27 -30.66 -8.53
CA GLY A 463 -27.55 -29.71 -7.46
C GLY A 463 -28.19 -30.36 -6.24
N ASN A 464 -28.21 -31.69 -6.16
CA ASN A 464 -28.80 -32.44 -5.07
C ASN A 464 -27.79 -32.77 -3.96
N PRO A 465 -27.82 -32.07 -2.81
CA PRO A 465 -26.89 -32.35 -1.71
C PRO A 465 -27.10 -33.72 -1.05
N ALA A 466 -28.21 -34.42 -1.34
CA ALA A 466 -28.52 -35.73 -0.79
C ALA A 466 -27.88 -36.89 -1.59
N ASP A 467 -27.12 -36.60 -2.64
CA ASP A 467 -26.40 -37.60 -3.42
C ASP A 467 -25.48 -38.45 -2.55
N GLN A 468 -25.50 -39.77 -2.78
CA GLN A 468 -24.79 -40.74 -1.93
C GLN A 468 -23.28 -40.46 -1.85
N ALA A 469 -22.70 -39.84 -2.89
CA ALA A 469 -21.30 -39.44 -2.91
C ALA A 469 -20.96 -38.48 -1.75
N TRP A 470 -21.88 -37.57 -1.40
CA TRP A 470 -21.67 -36.54 -0.37
C TRP A 470 -21.96 -37.00 1.05
N ALA A 471 -22.71 -38.09 1.22
CA ALA A 471 -23.27 -38.51 2.50
C ALA A 471 -22.24 -38.74 3.63
N LYS A 472 -20.98 -39.07 3.29
CA LYS A 472 -19.89 -39.30 4.25
C LYS A 472 -18.92 -38.11 4.38
N VAL A 473 -19.14 -37.04 3.62
CA VAL A 473 -18.22 -35.89 3.57
C VAL A 473 -18.64 -34.86 4.63
N SER A 474 -17.73 -34.58 5.56
CA SER A 474 -17.96 -33.55 6.57
C SER A 474 -17.94 -32.16 5.92
N PRO A 475 -18.94 -31.31 6.18
CA PRO A 475 -18.94 -29.95 5.66
C PRO A 475 -17.91 -29.07 6.36
N LEU A 476 -17.34 -28.13 5.61
CA LEU A 476 -16.59 -26.98 6.11
C LEU A 476 -17.52 -25.77 6.10
N PHE A 477 -17.59 -25.04 7.20
CA PHE A 477 -18.47 -23.89 7.32
C PHE A 477 -17.69 -22.59 7.14
N LEU A 478 -18.32 -21.62 6.46
CA LEU A 478 -17.91 -20.22 6.56
C LEU A 478 -18.97 -19.46 7.37
N ASP A 479 -18.48 -18.74 8.36
CA ASP A 479 -19.25 -17.94 9.31
C ASP A 479 -18.49 -16.64 9.65
N GLU A 480 -18.96 -15.93 10.66
CA GLU A 480 -18.37 -14.69 11.17
C GLU A 480 -16.87 -14.79 11.52
N VAL A 481 -16.39 -15.96 11.96
CA VAL A 481 -14.95 -16.19 12.26
C VAL A 481 -14.12 -16.19 10.97
N THR A 482 -14.77 -16.43 9.85
CA THR A 482 -14.18 -16.45 8.51
C THR A 482 -14.45 -15.20 7.69
N ARG A 483 -15.05 -14.17 8.29
CA ARG A 483 -15.33 -12.92 7.59
C ARG A 483 -14.05 -12.19 7.18
N GLU A 484 -13.93 -11.96 5.88
CA GLU A 484 -12.85 -11.20 5.24
C GLU A 484 -13.18 -9.69 5.27
N ARG A 485 -14.43 -9.33 4.93
CA ARG A 485 -14.92 -7.94 4.93
C ARG A 485 -16.44 -7.88 5.08
N GLY A 486 -16.96 -6.65 5.20
CA GLY A 486 -18.38 -6.32 5.24
C GLY A 486 -19.03 -6.62 6.59
N ALA A 487 -20.36 -6.63 6.61
CA ALA A 487 -21.14 -6.90 7.81
C ALA A 487 -22.25 -7.90 7.50
N VAL A 488 -22.57 -8.76 8.47
CA VAL A 488 -23.74 -9.65 8.40
C VAL A 488 -24.55 -9.50 9.68
N SER A 489 -25.86 -9.49 9.56
CA SER A 489 -26.84 -9.32 10.64
C SER A 489 -27.14 -10.63 11.38
N GLY A 490 -26.72 -11.77 10.83
CA GLY A 490 -26.76 -13.09 11.48
C GLY A 490 -26.73 -14.27 10.50
N PRO A 491 -26.91 -15.52 10.97
CA PRO A 491 -26.79 -16.72 10.12
C PRO A 491 -27.86 -16.87 9.02
N LYS A 492 -28.94 -16.10 9.11
CA LYS A 492 -29.98 -16.01 8.06
C LYS A 492 -29.64 -14.99 6.99
N ASP A 493 -28.77 -14.05 7.33
CA ASP A 493 -28.21 -13.08 6.41
C ASP A 493 -27.22 -13.81 5.53
N LEU A 494 -26.18 -14.40 6.15
CA LEU A 494 -25.24 -15.25 5.44
C LEU A 494 -24.78 -16.41 6.32
N SER A 495 -24.92 -17.63 5.80
CA SER A 495 -24.15 -18.78 6.27
C SER A 495 -23.93 -19.78 5.14
N SER A 496 -22.85 -20.54 5.20
CA SER A 496 -22.52 -21.47 4.14
C SER A 496 -21.87 -22.74 4.65
N SER A 497 -22.07 -23.82 3.88
CA SER A 497 -21.37 -25.07 4.07
C SER A 497 -20.83 -25.58 2.74
N PHE A 498 -19.61 -26.10 2.77
CA PHE A 498 -18.89 -26.60 1.60
C PHE A 498 -18.44 -28.05 1.84
N ARG A 499 -18.61 -28.89 0.83
CA ARG A 499 -18.07 -30.25 0.78
C ARG A 499 -17.24 -30.39 -0.49
N PHE A 500 -16.13 -31.12 -0.37
CA PHE A 500 -15.22 -31.35 -1.48
C PHE A 500 -14.92 -32.84 -1.60
N LEU A 501 -14.83 -33.32 -2.84
CA LEU A 501 -14.42 -34.68 -3.19
C LEU A 501 -13.44 -34.63 -4.35
N TRP A 502 -12.70 -35.71 -4.56
CA TRP A 502 -11.94 -35.86 -5.81
C TRP A 502 -12.00 -37.29 -6.34
N ASP A 503 -11.81 -37.44 -7.65
CA ASP A 503 -11.45 -38.72 -8.27
C ASP A 503 -10.43 -38.48 -9.40
N GLU A 504 -10.16 -39.49 -10.21
CA GLU A 504 -9.22 -39.37 -11.34
C GLU A 504 -9.63 -38.32 -12.39
N LYS A 505 -10.89 -37.89 -12.42
CA LYS A 505 -11.44 -36.99 -13.43
C LYS A 505 -11.48 -35.55 -12.96
N ALA A 506 -12.00 -35.32 -11.75
CA ALA A 506 -12.28 -33.96 -11.29
C ALA A 506 -12.09 -33.76 -9.77
N LEU A 507 -11.97 -32.48 -9.42
CA LEU A 507 -12.25 -31.96 -8.10
C LEU A 507 -13.73 -31.55 -8.06
N TYR A 508 -14.47 -32.11 -7.11
CA TYR A 508 -15.90 -31.85 -6.96
C TYR A 508 -16.17 -30.88 -5.82
N VAL A 509 -17.14 -29.99 -6.04
CA VAL A 509 -17.58 -28.96 -5.10
C VAL A 509 -19.07 -29.11 -4.88
N LEU A 510 -19.51 -29.12 -3.62
CA LEU A 510 -20.89 -28.91 -3.23
C LEU A 510 -20.93 -27.79 -2.20
N ALA A 511 -21.67 -26.73 -2.47
CA ALA A 511 -21.89 -25.63 -1.54
C ALA A 511 -23.37 -25.40 -1.31
N GLU A 512 -23.76 -25.23 -0.05
CA GLU A 512 -25.12 -24.87 0.35
C GLU A 512 -25.06 -23.52 1.06
N ILE A 513 -25.65 -22.50 0.44
CA ILE A 513 -25.64 -21.11 0.91
C ILE A 513 -27.02 -20.77 1.45
N THR A 514 -27.04 -20.14 2.63
CA THR A 514 -28.19 -19.46 3.21
C THR A 514 -27.97 -17.98 3.07
N ASP A 515 -28.97 -17.30 2.52
CA ASP A 515 -28.90 -15.90 2.11
C ASP A 515 -30.31 -15.28 2.17
N ASN A 516 -30.44 -14.12 2.80
CA ASN A 516 -31.69 -13.35 2.90
C ASN A 516 -32.09 -12.69 1.57
N GLU A 517 -31.13 -12.27 0.76
CA GLU A 517 -31.33 -11.53 -0.48
C GLU A 517 -30.32 -11.96 -1.55
N ILE A 518 -30.79 -12.62 -2.62
CA ILE A 518 -29.91 -13.03 -3.73
C ILE A 518 -29.95 -11.98 -4.84
N VAL A 519 -28.90 -11.16 -4.93
CA VAL A 519 -28.61 -10.19 -5.98
C VAL A 519 -27.76 -10.84 -7.08
N THR A 520 -28.21 -10.70 -8.33
CA THR A 520 -27.52 -11.21 -9.53
C THR A 520 -27.82 -10.32 -10.74
N GLU A 521 -27.21 -9.14 -10.79
CA GLU A 521 -27.38 -8.11 -11.82
C GLU A 521 -26.30 -8.15 -12.94
N HIS A 522 -25.16 -8.75 -12.64
CA HIS A 522 -23.97 -8.84 -13.49
C HIS A 522 -23.78 -10.27 -14.04
N ALA A 523 -23.02 -10.40 -15.14
CA ALA A 523 -22.77 -11.66 -15.84
C ALA A 523 -21.32 -11.75 -16.35
N GLY A 524 -20.89 -12.93 -16.77
CA GLY A 524 -19.54 -13.18 -17.29
C GLY A 524 -18.43 -12.90 -16.28
N LYS A 525 -17.42 -12.15 -16.71
CA LYS A 525 -16.30 -11.75 -15.83
C LYS A 525 -16.72 -10.83 -14.68
N ASP A 526 -17.89 -10.22 -14.76
CA ASP A 526 -18.34 -9.17 -13.85
C ASP A 526 -19.23 -9.71 -12.72
N ILE A 527 -19.47 -11.03 -12.67
CA ILE A 527 -20.27 -11.70 -11.62
C ILE A 527 -19.72 -11.49 -10.20
N TYR A 528 -18.45 -11.11 -10.04
CA TYR A 528 -17.81 -10.89 -8.73
C TYR A 528 -18.41 -9.71 -7.93
N GLN A 529 -19.30 -8.93 -8.54
CA GLN A 529 -19.96 -7.77 -7.93
C GLN A 529 -21.26 -8.12 -7.20
N ASP A 530 -21.70 -9.38 -7.31
CA ASP A 530 -22.99 -9.89 -6.84
C ASP A 530 -22.81 -11.09 -5.90
N ASP A 531 -23.89 -11.83 -5.59
CA ASP A 531 -23.80 -13.08 -4.84
C ASP A 531 -23.18 -14.21 -5.66
N LEU A 532 -22.12 -14.81 -5.10
CA LEU A 532 -21.48 -15.99 -5.65
C LEU A 532 -20.69 -16.74 -4.58
N ILE A 533 -20.29 -17.96 -4.92
CA ILE A 533 -19.13 -18.59 -4.29
C ILE A 533 -17.89 -18.46 -5.16
N GLU A 534 -16.71 -18.42 -4.54
CA GLU A 534 -15.42 -18.51 -5.23
C GLU A 534 -14.63 -19.72 -4.72
N ILE A 535 -13.90 -20.37 -5.62
CA ILE A 535 -12.92 -21.42 -5.32
C ILE A 535 -11.56 -20.95 -5.83
N TYR A 536 -10.56 -20.99 -4.94
CA TYR A 536 -9.17 -20.66 -5.23
C TYR A 536 -8.31 -21.92 -5.17
N ILE A 537 -7.51 -22.17 -6.21
CA ILE A 537 -6.65 -23.35 -6.31
C ILE A 537 -5.26 -22.93 -6.80
N ASP A 538 -4.25 -23.27 -6.01
CA ASP A 538 -2.83 -23.28 -6.40
C ASP A 538 -2.42 -24.77 -6.48
N PRO A 539 -2.40 -25.38 -7.69
CA PRO A 539 -2.19 -26.81 -7.82
C PRO A 539 -0.78 -27.29 -7.44
N GLN A 540 0.21 -26.38 -7.41
CA GLN A 540 1.58 -26.69 -7.04
C GLN A 540 1.88 -26.38 -5.57
N ASN A 541 0.98 -25.69 -4.89
CA ASN A 541 1.12 -25.24 -3.50
C ASN A 541 2.43 -24.44 -3.30
N ASN A 542 2.79 -23.61 -4.28
CA ASN A 542 4.03 -22.84 -4.34
C ASN A 542 3.80 -21.33 -4.26
N LEU A 543 2.69 -20.93 -3.65
CA LEU A 543 2.18 -19.57 -3.47
C LEU A 543 1.34 -19.13 -4.65
N LEU A 544 0.08 -18.77 -4.38
CA LEU A 544 -0.83 -18.25 -5.39
C LEU A 544 -0.28 -16.93 -5.94
N ASP A 545 -0.14 -16.87 -7.25
CA ASP A 545 0.27 -15.70 -8.01
C ASP A 545 -0.94 -15.10 -8.73
N TRP A 546 -1.31 -13.88 -8.34
CA TRP A 546 -2.56 -13.27 -8.76
C TRP A 546 -2.58 -13.01 -10.27
N GLY A 547 -3.57 -13.58 -10.96
CA GLY A 547 -3.68 -13.47 -12.42
C GLY A 547 -2.74 -14.40 -13.20
N ASN A 548 -1.97 -15.25 -12.51
CA ASN A 548 -1.18 -16.29 -13.16
C ASN A 548 -2.10 -17.38 -13.70
N SER A 549 -1.95 -17.72 -14.98
CA SER A 549 -2.80 -18.72 -15.62
C SER A 549 -2.63 -20.15 -15.09
N ARG A 550 -1.59 -20.42 -14.28
CA ARG A 550 -1.37 -21.72 -13.61
C ARG A 550 -2.05 -21.83 -12.25
N ASP A 551 -2.55 -20.71 -11.75
CA ASP A 551 -3.37 -20.63 -10.56
C ASP A 551 -4.82 -20.37 -10.95
N PHE A 552 -5.76 -20.61 -10.04
CA PHE A 552 -7.18 -20.60 -10.40
C PHE A 552 -7.99 -19.80 -9.38
N GLN A 553 -8.82 -18.91 -9.91
CA GLN A 553 -9.93 -18.26 -9.22
C GLN A 553 -11.18 -18.54 -10.05
N ILE A 554 -12.11 -19.30 -9.49
CA ILE A 554 -13.31 -19.78 -10.20
C ILE A 554 -14.54 -19.37 -9.40
N GLY A 555 -15.47 -18.66 -10.02
CA GLY A 555 -16.71 -18.20 -9.41
C GLY A 555 -17.92 -18.96 -9.92
N PHE A 556 -18.92 -19.14 -9.07
CA PHE A 556 -20.21 -19.73 -9.42
C PHE A 556 -21.34 -18.86 -8.85
N ALA A 557 -22.11 -18.23 -9.74
CA ALA A 557 -23.19 -17.31 -9.40
C ALA A 557 -24.56 -17.91 -9.74
N PRO A 558 -25.62 -17.65 -8.95
CA PRO A 558 -26.96 -18.18 -9.18
C PRO A 558 -27.70 -17.42 -10.29
N ILE A 559 -27.12 -17.31 -11.48
CA ILE A 559 -27.71 -16.59 -12.63
C ILE A 559 -28.53 -17.55 -13.51
N GLY A 560 -29.78 -17.18 -13.79
CA GLY A 560 -30.67 -17.98 -14.64
C GLY A 560 -31.03 -19.34 -14.04
N GLU A 561 -31.43 -20.31 -14.88
CA GLU A 561 -31.93 -21.61 -14.42
C GLU A 561 -30.83 -22.60 -13.98
N ARG A 562 -29.61 -22.45 -14.49
CA ARG A 562 -28.50 -23.38 -14.22
C ARG A 562 -27.28 -22.73 -13.56
N GLY A 563 -27.32 -21.44 -13.30
CA GLY A 563 -26.16 -20.68 -12.85
C GLY A 563 -25.22 -20.26 -13.96
N GLU A 564 -24.22 -19.48 -13.58
CA GLU A 564 -23.09 -19.09 -14.41
C GLU A 564 -21.79 -19.33 -13.64
N ALA A 565 -20.73 -19.68 -14.36
CA ALA A 565 -19.40 -19.83 -13.79
C ALA A 565 -18.35 -19.10 -14.63
N TRP A 566 -17.33 -18.56 -13.97
CA TRP A 566 -16.23 -17.85 -14.62
C TRP A 566 -14.89 -18.18 -13.96
N ALA A 567 -13.85 -18.39 -14.77
CA ALA A 567 -12.47 -18.59 -14.34
C ALA A 567 -11.63 -17.35 -14.69
N TRP A 568 -11.34 -16.50 -13.70
CA TRP A 568 -10.74 -15.17 -13.94
C TRP A 568 -9.30 -15.22 -14.43
N PHE A 569 -8.46 -16.07 -13.84
CA PHE A 569 -7.03 -16.13 -14.19
C PHE A 569 -6.79 -16.74 -15.57
N GLN A 570 -7.74 -17.53 -16.07
CA GLN A 570 -7.74 -18.09 -17.41
C GLN A 570 -8.54 -17.23 -18.40
N ASN A 571 -9.32 -16.25 -17.89
CA ASN A 571 -10.24 -15.43 -18.65
C ASN A 571 -11.19 -16.25 -19.54
N ARG A 572 -11.87 -17.23 -18.92
CA ARG A 572 -12.79 -18.17 -19.60
C ARG A 572 -14.09 -18.32 -18.81
N SER A 573 -15.19 -18.51 -19.52
CA SER A 573 -16.42 -19.02 -18.90
C SER A 573 -16.23 -20.46 -18.41
N GLY A 574 -17.05 -20.91 -17.46
CA GLY A 574 -17.00 -22.28 -16.95
C GLY A 574 -17.19 -23.34 -18.05
N ARG A 575 -17.99 -23.04 -19.08
CA ARG A 575 -18.19 -23.94 -20.23
C ARG A 575 -16.94 -24.06 -21.09
N GLU A 576 -16.24 -22.95 -21.35
CA GLU A 576 -14.95 -22.95 -22.07
C GLU A 576 -13.82 -23.59 -21.26
N ALA A 577 -13.96 -23.63 -19.94
CA ALA A 577 -13.10 -24.36 -19.01
C ALA A 577 -13.51 -25.83 -18.84
N GLU A 578 -14.54 -26.30 -19.56
CA GLU A 578 -15.09 -27.67 -19.45
C GLU A 578 -15.54 -28.06 -18.03
N ILE A 579 -15.87 -27.06 -17.20
CA ILE A 579 -16.41 -27.27 -15.86
C ILE A 579 -17.88 -27.66 -15.99
N GLU A 580 -18.24 -28.83 -15.46
CA GLU A 580 -19.63 -29.23 -15.32
C GLU A 580 -20.16 -28.63 -14.02
N TYR A 581 -21.27 -27.88 -14.07
CA TYR A 581 -21.84 -27.25 -12.88
C TYR A 581 -23.34 -27.04 -12.99
N VAL A 582 -23.96 -26.84 -11.83
CA VAL A 582 -25.29 -26.27 -11.68
C VAL A 582 -25.34 -25.41 -10.43
N VAL A 583 -25.99 -24.25 -10.54
CA VAL A 583 -26.33 -23.39 -9.40
C VAL A 583 -27.83 -23.22 -9.34
N LEU A 584 -28.46 -23.66 -8.25
CA LEU A 584 -29.90 -23.66 -8.07
C LEU A 584 -30.30 -22.70 -6.96
N LYS A 585 -31.07 -21.65 -7.31
CA LYS A 585 -31.74 -20.80 -6.30
C LYS A 585 -32.79 -21.61 -5.54
N LYS A 586 -32.88 -21.39 -4.24
CA LYS A 586 -33.92 -21.91 -3.34
C LYS A 586 -34.46 -20.79 -2.46
N GLN A 587 -35.51 -21.08 -1.70
CA GLN A 587 -36.01 -20.11 -0.74
C GLN A 587 -34.95 -19.89 0.36
N GLY A 588 -34.47 -18.64 0.49
CA GLY A 588 -33.46 -18.26 1.48
C GLY A 588 -32.04 -18.73 1.16
N GLY A 589 -31.67 -18.82 -0.13
CA GLY A 589 -30.28 -19.07 -0.55
C GLY A 589 -30.15 -19.85 -1.85
N TYR A 590 -29.02 -20.52 -2.05
CA TYR A 590 -28.75 -21.29 -3.26
C TYR A 590 -27.83 -22.49 -2.99
N THR A 591 -27.79 -23.42 -3.94
CA THR A 591 -26.89 -24.58 -3.90
C THR A 591 -26.03 -24.56 -5.15
N VAL A 592 -24.72 -24.81 -5.00
CA VAL A 592 -23.77 -25.00 -6.10
C VAL A 592 -23.28 -26.43 -6.07
N GLU A 593 -23.29 -27.10 -7.22
CA GLU A 593 -22.59 -28.36 -7.41
C GLU A 593 -21.76 -28.29 -8.69
N ALA A 594 -20.48 -28.69 -8.62
CA ALA A 594 -19.56 -28.59 -9.76
C ALA A 594 -18.51 -29.71 -9.78
N ALA A 595 -18.08 -30.07 -10.99
CA ALA A 595 -16.94 -30.90 -11.28
C ALA A 595 -15.91 -30.09 -12.08
N ILE A 596 -14.76 -29.79 -11.45
CA ILE A 596 -13.65 -29.04 -12.04
C ILE A 596 -12.61 -30.05 -12.56
N PRO A 597 -12.40 -30.17 -13.88
CA PRO A 597 -11.50 -31.18 -14.43
C PRO A 597 -10.05 -30.97 -14.01
N TRP A 598 -9.33 -32.05 -13.70
CA TRP A 598 -7.89 -31.97 -13.42
C TRP A 598 -7.06 -31.54 -14.64
N THR A 599 -7.57 -31.79 -15.85
CA THR A 599 -7.00 -31.30 -17.10
C THR A 599 -7.06 -29.78 -17.19
N PHE A 600 -8.14 -29.16 -16.72
CA PHE A 600 -8.25 -27.70 -16.62
C PHE A 600 -7.31 -27.14 -15.56
N LEU A 601 -7.17 -27.82 -14.42
CA LEU A 601 -6.24 -27.45 -13.35
C LEU A 601 -4.77 -27.73 -13.66
N GLU A 602 -4.46 -28.21 -14.87
CA GLU A 602 -3.12 -28.53 -15.36
C GLU A 602 -2.28 -29.37 -14.37
N THR A 603 -2.92 -30.31 -13.67
CA THR A 603 -2.29 -31.08 -12.59
C THR A 603 -2.80 -32.50 -12.55
N VAL A 604 -1.96 -33.46 -12.12
CA VAL A 604 -2.39 -34.86 -11.95
C VAL A 604 -2.83 -35.09 -10.50
N PRO A 605 -4.04 -35.62 -10.24
CA PRO A 605 -4.46 -35.93 -8.89
C PRO A 605 -3.78 -37.20 -8.38
N GLU A 606 -3.32 -37.18 -7.14
CA GLU A 606 -2.77 -38.36 -6.48
C GLU A 606 -3.05 -38.30 -4.98
N ARG A 607 -3.25 -39.46 -4.36
CA ARG A 607 -3.43 -39.57 -2.92
C ARG A 607 -2.22 -38.97 -2.20
N GLY A 608 -2.48 -38.08 -1.25
CA GLY A 608 -1.46 -37.38 -0.48
C GLY A 608 -0.97 -36.08 -1.11
N LYS A 609 -1.43 -35.74 -2.33
CA LYS A 609 -1.10 -34.45 -2.96
C LYS A 609 -1.65 -33.31 -2.14
N ARG A 610 -0.81 -32.29 -1.95
CA ARG A 610 -1.17 -31.03 -1.29
C ARG A 610 -1.36 -29.98 -2.36
N ILE A 611 -2.53 -29.38 -2.40
CA ILE A 611 -2.84 -28.22 -3.23
C ILE A 611 -3.08 -27.01 -2.32
N GLY A 612 -2.65 -25.82 -2.75
CA GLY A 612 -3.15 -24.58 -2.17
C GLY A 612 -4.63 -24.48 -2.49
N PHE A 613 -5.45 -24.24 -1.47
CA PHE A 613 -6.90 -24.39 -1.57
C PHE A 613 -7.62 -23.41 -0.67
N SER A 614 -8.54 -22.62 -1.24
CA SER A 614 -9.48 -21.82 -0.46
C SER A 614 -10.83 -21.71 -1.17
N PHE A 615 -11.84 -21.30 -0.43
CA PHE A 615 -13.18 -21.05 -0.93
C PHE A 615 -13.79 -19.88 -0.17
N ALA A 616 -14.68 -19.15 -0.84
CA ALA A 616 -15.31 -17.97 -0.31
C ALA A 616 -16.78 -17.90 -0.74
N VAL A 617 -17.55 -17.09 -0.02
CA VAL A 617 -18.92 -16.70 -0.39
C VAL A 617 -19.05 -15.19 -0.27
N HIS A 618 -19.69 -14.56 -1.24
CA HIS A 618 -20.06 -13.15 -1.25
C HIS A 618 -21.52 -13.01 -0.86
N ASP A 619 -21.81 -11.84 -0.32
CA ASP A 619 -23.10 -11.44 0.23
C ASP A 619 -23.35 -10.01 -0.21
N LYS A 620 -24.33 -9.84 -1.08
CA LYS A 620 -24.71 -8.59 -1.70
C LYS A 620 -26.16 -8.28 -1.40
N ASP A 621 -26.39 -7.38 -0.45
CA ASP A 621 -27.70 -6.80 -0.22
C ASP A 621 -27.92 -5.52 -1.05
N THR A 622 -29.18 -5.17 -1.31
CA THR A 622 -29.55 -3.89 -1.95
C THR A 622 -29.71 -2.74 -0.95
N ASP A 623 -29.56 -3.00 0.34
CA ASP A 623 -29.68 -2.01 1.40
C ASP A 623 -28.36 -1.24 1.65
N GLU A 624 -28.27 -0.49 2.76
CA GLU A 624 -27.07 0.28 3.10
C GLU A 624 -26.01 -0.56 3.85
N THR A 625 -26.23 -1.87 4.02
CA THR A 625 -25.29 -2.78 4.68
C THR A 625 -24.08 -3.01 3.77
N PRO A 626 -22.84 -2.90 4.28
CA PRO A 626 -21.66 -3.14 3.46
C PRO A 626 -21.53 -4.61 3.03
N ASP A 627 -21.43 -4.84 1.71
CA ASP A 627 -21.24 -6.15 1.08
C ASP A 627 -20.21 -7.01 1.84
N ALA A 628 -20.64 -8.20 2.25
CA ALA A 628 -19.81 -9.11 3.01
C ALA A 628 -19.12 -10.16 2.13
N LYS A 629 -17.99 -10.64 2.63
CA LYS A 629 -17.32 -11.82 2.07
C LYS A 629 -16.77 -12.65 3.19
N PHE A 630 -17.09 -13.94 3.19
CA PHE A 630 -16.44 -14.93 4.04
C PHE A 630 -15.43 -15.73 3.23
N ASN A 631 -14.30 -16.07 3.83
CA ASN A 631 -13.21 -16.77 3.16
C ASN A 631 -12.61 -17.85 4.08
N TRP A 632 -12.45 -19.08 3.58
CA TRP A 632 -11.93 -20.19 4.38
C TRP A 632 -10.52 -19.94 4.89
N PHE A 633 -9.59 -19.61 4.00
CA PHE A 633 -8.25 -19.14 4.33
C PHE A 633 -7.56 -18.49 3.15
N PHE A 634 -7.26 -17.22 3.30
CA PHE A 634 -6.56 -16.43 2.31
C PHE A 634 -5.75 -15.37 3.06
N LEU A 635 -4.42 -15.39 2.90
CA LEU A 635 -3.57 -14.31 3.42
C LEU A 635 -3.48 -13.22 2.38
N ASP A 636 -4.10 -12.07 2.67
CA ASP A 636 -4.14 -10.91 1.78
C ASP A 636 -2.76 -10.23 1.67
N PRO A 637 -2.21 -10.04 0.46
CA PRO A 637 -2.78 -10.42 -0.84
C PRO A 637 -2.50 -11.87 -1.17
N GLY A 638 -3.56 -12.67 -1.34
CA GLY A 638 -3.72 -14.08 -1.75
C GLY A 638 -2.61 -15.12 -1.75
N ILE A 639 -1.41 -14.82 -1.29
CA ILE A 639 -0.19 -15.58 -1.54
C ILE A 639 -0.21 -16.92 -0.82
N TYR A 640 -0.99 -17.02 0.26
CA TYR A 640 -1.22 -18.26 0.97
C TYR A 640 -2.72 -18.57 1.01
N LEU A 641 -3.09 -19.66 0.35
CA LEU A 641 -4.37 -20.34 0.53
C LEU A 641 -4.28 -21.32 1.71
N GLY A 642 -5.39 -21.93 2.12
CA GLY A 642 -5.36 -23.13 2.96
C GLY A 642 -4.69 -24.31 2.23
N ILE A 643 -4.75 -25.50 2.83
CA ILE A 643 -4.20 -26.72 2.22
C ILE A 643 -5.31 -27.74 2.01
N GLY A 644 -5.55 -28.12 0.77
CA GLY A 644 -6.33 -29.30 0.40
C GLY A 644 -5.39 -30.49 0.28
N LEU A 645 -5.55 -31.49 1.15
CA LEU A 645 -4.85 -32.77 1.05
C LEU A 645 -5.75 -33.79 0.36
N LEU A 646 -5.36 -34.28 -0.83
CA LEU A 646 -6.12 -35.31 -1.52
C LEU A 646 -6.07 -36.63 -0.73
N GLY A 647 -7.18 -36.99 -0.11
CA GLY A 647 -7.37 -38.15 0.75
C GLY A 647 -7.44 -39.47 -0.02
N GLY A 648 -7.45 -40.57 0.73
CA GLY A 648 -7.55 -41.93 0.19
C GLY A 648 -8.97 -42.35 -0.15
#